data_AF-A0A8A1M3J3-F1
#
_entry.id   AF-A0A8A1M3J3-F1
#
_cell.length_a   1.000
_cell.length_b   1.000
_cell.length_c   1.000
_cell.angle_alpha   90.00
_cell.angle_beta   90.00
_cell.angle_gamma   90.00
#
_symmetry.space_group_name_H-M   'P 1'
#
loop_
_entity.id
_entity.type
_entity.pdbx_description
1 polymer ?
#
loop_
_entity_poly.entity_id
_entity_poly.type
_entity_poly.pdbx_seq_one_letter_code
_entity_poly.pdbx_strand_id
1 'polypeptide(L)'
;MAAHLSGSHTRNGSSNSVTAGVSLDELPKSNNFTSKLPADPAFETPESSHNAPREALGPRLVKGALFTYVRPEPTDQPELLSVSPQALRDIGLKDGEERTAQFRDLVSGNKIYWDRDNGGVYPWAQCYGALNALGIPTTRALSLVLLPNSKVRRERLEHGAIVTRFAQSWIRIGTFDLPGSRGDRDLSRKLATYVAEDVFPGWESLPAALSAVSPDVKDAPSVDNPLRGVPKYEIQGEKGTEENRFSRLYREIVRRNAKTVAAWQAYGFMNGVLNTDNTSIMGLSLDYGPFAFMDNFDPQYTPNHDDHLLRYSYKNQPSVIWWNLVRLGESLGELMGAGDKVDDETFVTKGVTEEFGKALVQRAEKLIDNAGEEYKAVFLNEYKRLMSARLALKTPKESDFQELFSELLDTLEALELDFNHFFRHLSNIYLADIDTNEKRKAIASIFFHKEGVGGIGNTEESARDRIAKWLSSWRNRIIEDWGMEPDEERQKAMKAVNPKFLPRSWILDEVIQHVENKGDRGILDRVMHMALNPFQEEWNLDKDEEERFCGDVPQIRASLHDTDEKALRESEAEAAEAQRARKDEEDQLRSILERSVADAEEARIQRRIAEEERARLDRLFGSGNKLESSQQTTAPAVAITRRNTSPPTRQILSSRNTQTLEPIQRYDLNMSERRPLATAATILSSTDGSGRSHSRVKQKPSPLHNVLTPSKKSSPATDVTLSQQTSAHQPSKNVTTSSSKLP
;
A
#
# COMPACT_ATOMS: atom_id res chain seq x y z
N MET A 1 -3.55 -5.88 -17.31
CA MET A 1 -4.90 -5.76 -17.89
C MET A 1 -5.70 -4.80 -17.03
N ALA A 2 -6.39 -3.83 -17.62
CA ALA A 2 -7.34 -2.96 -16.91
C ALA A 2 -8.77 -3.30 -17.36
N ALA A 3 -9.61 -3.74 -16.42
CA ALA A 3 -10.98 -4.13 -16.68
C ALA A 3 -11.93 -3.01 -16.22
N HIS A 4 -12.36 -2.17 -17.17
CA HIS A 4 -13.50 -1.28 -16.93
C HIS A 4 -14.80 -2.10 -17.09
N LEU A 5 -15.29 -2.66 -16.00
CA LEU A 5 -16.66 -3.16 -15.93
C LEU A 5 -17.60 -1.94 -15.92
N SER A 6 -18.12 -1.58 -17.11
CA SER A 6 -19.12 -0.52 -17.25
C SER A 6 -20.37 -0.89 -16.46
N GLY A 7 -20.65 -0.14 -15.39
CA GLY A 7 -21.74 -0.45 -14.47
C GLY A 7 -23.13 -0.24 -15.07
N SER A 8 -23.75 -1.30 -15.58
CA SER A 8 -25.18 -1.30 -15.95
C SER A 8 -25.88 -2.64 -15.70
N HIS A 9 -25.48 -3.38 -14.67
CA HIS A 9 -26.22 -4.55 -14.18
C HIS A 9 -26.82 -4.25 -12.80
N THR A 10 -27.99 -3.63 -12.83
CA THR A 10 -28.86 -3.44 -11.66
C THR A 10 -29.25 -4.80 -11.09
N ARG A 11 -28.88 -5.06 -9.82
CA ARG A 11 -29.37 -6.23 -9.08
C ARG A 11 -30.87 -6.10 -8.82
N ASN A 12 -31.69 -6.64 -9.72
CA ASN A 12 -33.03 -7.13 -9.38
C ASN A 12 -33.02 -8.66 -9.38
N GLY A 13 -33.76 -9.25 -8.46
CA GLY A 13 -33.59 -10.66 -8.09
C GLY A 13 -34.12 -11.69 -9.09
N SER A 14 -33.74 -12.95 -8.82
CA SER A 14 -34.23 -14.20 -9.45
C SER A 14 -33.84 -14.49 -10.90
N SER A 15 -32.65 -15.07 -11.09
CA SER A 15 -32.49 -16.37 -11.78
C SER A 15 -31.03 -16.85 -11.72
N ASN A 16 -30.82 -18.17 -11.63
CA ASN A 16 -29.49 -18.78 -11.73
C ASN A 16 -29.06 -18.90 -13.20
N SER A 17 -28.83 -17.77 -13.88
CA SER A 17 -28.03 -17.77 -15.11
C SER A 17 -26.58 -17.44 -14.74
N VAL A 18 -25.74 -18.48 -14.61
CA VAL A 18 -24.29 -18.28 -14.70
C VAL A 18 -24.04 -17.76 -16.11
N THR A 19 -23.66 -16.50 -16.27
CA THR A 19 -23.21 -15.98 -17.55
C THR A 19 -21.97 -16.77 -17.94
N ALA A 20 -22.09 -17.60 -18.97
CA ALA A 20 -20.97 -18.29 -19.56
C ALA A 20 -19.93 -17.23 -19.95
N GLY A 21 -18.70 -17.39 -19.46
CA GLY A 21 -17.61 -16.47 -19.78
C GLY A 21 -17.29 -16.47 -21.27
N VAL A 22 -16.47 -15.53 -21.69
CA VAL A 22 -16.05 -15.39 -23.09
C VAL A 22 -14.66 -15.99 -23.32
N SER A 23 -14.28 -16.23 -24.58
CA SER A 23 -12.91 -16.59 -24.92
C SER A 23 -11.93 -15.43 -24.66
N LEU A 24 -10.63 -15.74 -24.64
CA LEU A 24 -9.60 -14.72 -24.47
C LEU A 24 -9.57 -13.71 -25.64
N ASP A 25 -10.01 -14.10 -26.84
CA ASP A 25 -10.12 -13.21 -28.00
C ASP A 25 -11.32 -12.27 -27.89
N GLU A 26 -12.48 -12.79 -27.50
CA GLU A 26 -13.73 -12.03 -27.31
C GLU A 26 -13.70 -11.12 -26.06
N LEU A 27 -12.85 -11.43 -25.08
CA LEU A 27 -12.75 -10.64 -23.84
C LEU A 27 -12.52 -9.14 -24.14
N PRO A 28 -13.35 -8.22 -23.64
CA PRO A 28 -13.17 -6.78 -23.86
C PRO A 28 -11.82 -6.29 -23.35
N LYS A 29 -11.03 -5.69 -24.25
CA LYS A 29 -9.69 -5.15 -23.97
C LYS A 29 -9.78 -3.63 -24.02
N SER A 30 -9.33 -2.96 -22.96
CA SER A 30 -9.37 -1.49 -22.86
C SER A 30 -7.97 -0.89 -22.85
N ASN A 31 -7.83 0.28 -23.49
CA ASN A 31 -6.63 1.12 -23.49
C ASN A 31 -6.89 2.53 -22.93
N ASN A 32 -8.00 2.73 -22.20
CA ASN A 32 -8.48 4.03 -21.69
C ASN A 32 -7.39 4.84 -20.97
N PHE A 33 -6.59 4.20 -20.11
CA PHE A 33 -5.49 4.87 -19.42
C PHE A 33 -4.47 5.43 -20.42
N THR A 34 -4.01 4.58 -21.35
CA THR A 34 -2.97 4.91 -22.33
C THR A 34 -3.46 5.78 -23.49
N SER A 35 -4.78 5.90 -23.70
CA SER A 35 -5.37 6.78 -24.72
C SER A 35 -5.76 8.16 -24.17
N LYS A 36 -5.93 8.30 -22.85
CA LYS A 36 -6.33 9.57 -22.20
C LYS A 36 -5.19 10.31 -21.48
N LEU A 37 -4.10 9.62 -21.16
CA LEU A 37 -2.97 10.18 -20.41
C LEU A 37 -1.70 10.25 -21.27
N PRO A 38 -0.75 11.14 -20.98
CA PRO A 38 0.46 11.28 -21.78
C PRO A 38 1.40 10.08 -21.63
N ALA A 39 1.76 9.49 -22.78
CA ALA A 39 2.84 8.53 -22.94
C ALA A 39 4.21 9.23 -22.90
N ASP A 40 5.27 8.49 -22.55
CA ASP A 40 6.66 8.97 -22.59
C ASP A 40 7.02 9.55 -23.98
N PRO A 41 7.50 10.80 -24.09
CA PRO A 41 7.99 11.38 -25.35
C PRO A 41 9.05 10.54 -26.07
N ALA A 42 9.79 9.67 -25.37
CA ALA A 42 10.70 8.72 -26.00
C ALA A 42 9.98 7.59 -26.77
N PHE A 43 8.78 7.19 -26.32
CA PHE A 43 7.96 6.13 -26.90
C PHE A 43 6.48 6.53 -26.87
N GLU A 44 6.12 7.57 -27.62
CA GLU A 44 4.76 8.13 -27.65
C GLU A 44 3.71 7.16 -28.22
N THR A 45 4.13 6.13 -28.96
CA THR A 45 3.25 5.17 -29.63
C THR A 45 3.66 3.72 -29.36
N PRO A 46 2.73 2.76 -29.47
CA PRO A 46 3.05 1.34 -29.51
C PRO A 46 4.14 1.01 -30.55
N GLU A 47 4.06 1.60 -31.74
CA GLU A 47 5.01 1.35 -32.84
C GLU A 47 6.43 1.83 -32.53
N SER A 48 6.61 3.01 -31.93
CA SER A 48 7.95 3.50 -31.58
C SER A 48 8.58 2.64 -30.47
N SER A 49 7.79 2.17 -29.51
CA SER A 49 8.22 1.16 -28.52
C SER A 49 8.52 -0.21 -29.15
N HIS A 50 7.74 -0.63 -30.15
CA HIS A 50 7.90 -1.96 -30.78
C HIS A 50 9.15 -2.04 -31.64
N ASN A 51 9.45 -0.98 -32.38
CA ASN A 51 10.62 -0.89 -33.25
C ASN A 51 11.92 -0.53 -32.52
N ALA A 52 11.85 -0.09 -31.26
CA ALA A 52 13.03 0.29 -30.48
C ALA A 52 13.98 -0.90 -30.24
N PRO A 53 15.31 -0.71 -30.28
CA PRO A 53 16.27 -1.72 -29.81
C PRO A 53 16.06 -1.98 -28.31
N ARG A 54 16.33 -3.20 -27.83
CA ARG A 54 15.94 -3.63 -26.46
C ARG A 54 16.62 -2.79 -25.38
N GLU A 55 17.84 -2.37 -25.66
CA GLU A 55 18.71 -1.53 -24.84
C GLU A 55 18.08 -0.14 -24.56
N ALA A 56 17.24 0.37 -25.48
CA ALA A 56 16.55 1.65 -25.31
C ALA A 56 15.29 1.55 -24.43
N LEU A 57 14.77 0.35 -24.18
CA LEU A 57 13.60 0.11 -23.33
C LEU A 57 13.93 0.01 -21.83
N GLY A 58 15.21 0.15 -21.46
CA GLY A 58 15.68 0.05 -20.07
C GLY A 58 15.23 1.21 -19.16
N PRO A 59 15.51 1.10 -17.84
CA PRO A 59 15.16 2.12 -16.85
C PRO A 59 15.76 3.49 -17.18
N ARG A 60 14.91 4.53 -17.14
CA ARG A 60 15.29 5.93 -17.37
C ARG A 60 14.34 6.89 -16.64
N LEU A 61 14.76 8.14 -16.48
CA LEU A 61 13.90 9.22 -15.97
C LEU A 61 12.87 9.65 -17.03
N VAL A 62 11.62 9.23 -16.86
CA VAL A 62 10.49 9.63 -17.72
C VAL A 62 9.98 11.02 -17.33
N LYS A 63 9.86 11.94 -18.31
CA LYS A 63 9.40 13.32 -18.12
C LYS A 63 8.15 13.61 -18.96
N GLY A 64 7.22 14.39 -18.43
CA GLY A 64 5.98 14.78 -19.11
C GLY A 64 4.93 13.68 -19.30
N ALA A 65 5.13 12.50 -18.72
CA ALA A 65 4.31 11.32 -18.96
C ALA A 65 4.00 10.50 -17.70
N LEU A 66 2.96 9.67 -17.78
CA LEU A 66 2.47 8.82 -16.68
C LEU A 66 2.67 7.31 -16.90
N PHE A 67 3.12 6.93 -18.09
CA PHE A 67 3.53 5.57 -18.45
C PHE A 67 4.50 5.60 -19.62
N THR A 68 5.15 4.47 -19.87
CA THR A 68 5.87 4.21 -21.12
C THR A 68 5.31 2.94 -21.77
N TYR A 69 5.08 2.98 -23.08
CA TYR A 69 4.85 1.76 -23.85
C TYR A 69 6.14 0.94 -23.83
N VAL A 70 6.04 -0.34 -23.48
CA VAL A 70 7.19 -1.25 -23.40
C VAL A 70 6.73 -2.67 -23.69
N ARG A 71 7.35 -3.32 -24.67
CA ARG A 71 7.09 -4.74 -24.94
C ARG A 71 7.69 -5.63 -23.84
N PRO A 72 6.99 -6.69 -23.39
CA PRO A 72 7.60 -7.72 -22.54
C PRO A 72 8.83 -8.35 -23.21
N GLU A 73 9.67 -8.99 -22.41
CA GLU A 73 10.69 -9.88 -22.98
C GLU A 73 10.02 -11.19 -23.42
N PRO A 74 10.29 -11.69 -24.64
CA PRO A 74 9.89 -13.05 -25.00
C PRO A 74 10.53 -14.05 -24.04
N THR A 75 9.74 -15.00 -23.58
CA THR A 75 10.12 -16.04 -22.63
C THR A 75 10.31 -17.37 -23.34
N ASP A 76 11.48 -17.98 -23.15
CA ASP A 76 11.77 -19.31 -23.67
C ASP A 76 11.16 -20.39 -22.77
N GLN A 77 10.40 -21.31 -23.38
CA GLN A 77 9.71 -22.44 -22.74
C GLN A 77 8.99 -22.09 -21.41
N PRO A 78 8.04 -21.12 -21.40
CA PRO A 78 7.37 -20.70 -20.17
C PRO A 78 6.44 -21.78 -19.63
N GLU A 79 6.43 -21.94 -18.32
CA GLU A 79 5.61 -22.93 -17.63
C GLU A 79 4.58 -22.27 -16.72
N LEU A 80 3.30 -22.57 -16.95
CA LEU A 80 2.18 -22.07 -16.17
C LEU A 80 2.04 -22.91 -14.89
N LEU A 81 2.28 -22.31 -13.73
CA LEU A 81 2.25 -23.04 -12.45
C LEU A 81 0.85 -23.15 -11.86
N SER A 82 0.08 -22.06 -11.85
CA SER A 82 -1.29 -22.04 -11.35
C SER A 82 -2.07 -20.80 -11.85
N VAL A 83 -3.40 -20.88 -11.83
CA VAL A 83 -4.35 -19.84 -12.27
C VAL A 83 -5.52 -19.81 -11.29
N SER A 84 -5.88 -18.62 -10.78
CA SER A 84 -6.99 -18.49 -9.84
C SER A 84 -8.35 -18.58 -10.56
N PRO A 85 -9.20 -19.59 -10.26
CA PRO A 85 -10.49 -19.74 -10.93
C PRO A 85 -11.45 -18.58 -10.63
N GLN A 86 -11.35 -17.99 -9.43
CA GLN A 86 -12.13 -16.81 -9.10
C GLN A 86 -11.65 -15.59 -9.89
N ALA A 87 -10.34 -15.43 -10.10
CA ALA A 87 -9.81 -14.35 -10.92
C ALA A 87 -10.27 -14.42 -12.39
N LEU A 88 -10.33 -15.63 -12.99
CA LEU A 88 -10.87 -15.84 -14.34
C LEU A 88 -12.33 -15.36 -14.44
N ARG A 89 -13.18 -15.75 -13.48
CA ARG A 89 -14.59 -15.32 -13.41
C ARG A 89 -14.74 -13.82 -13.17
N ASP A 90 -13.92 -13.24 -12.30
CA ASP A 90 -13.96 -11.79 -12.00
C ASP A 90 -13.60 -10.91 -13.21
N ILE A 91 -12.81 -11.44 -14.17
CA ILE A 91 -12.55 -10.79 -15.46
C ILE A 91 -13.46 -11.28 -16.59
N GLY A 92 -14.35 -12.26 -16.36
CA GLY A 92 -15.33 -12.75 -17.34
C GLY A 92 -14.83 -13.77 -18.36
N LEU A 93 -13.67 -14.40 -18.14
CA LEU A 93 -13.22 -15.54 -18.98
C LEU A 93 -14.02 -16.80 -18.66
N LYS A 94 -14.25 -17.65 -19.67
CA LYS A 94 -14.82 -19.00 -19.46
C LYS A 94 -13.79 -19.96 -18.89
N ASP A 95 -14.27 -20.90 -18.09
CA ASP A 95 -13.48 -22.04 -17.61
C ASP A 95 -12.93 -22.85 -18.80
N GLY A 96 -11.68 -23.31 -18.70
CA GLY A 96 -10.97 -24.06 -19.73
C GLY A 96 -10.06 -23.20 -20.62
N GLU A 97 -10.22 -21.87 -20.65
CA GLU A 97 -9.30 -21.00 -21.41
C GLU A 97 -7.88 -21.00 -20.82
N GLU A 98 -7.72 -21.27 -19.52
CA GLU A 98 -6.41 -21.37 -18.85
C GLU A 98 -5.50 -22.47 -19.44
N ARG A 99 -6.10 -23.40 -20.20
CA ARG A 99 -5.41 -24.55 -20.84
C ARG A 99 -4.97 -24.27 -22.26
N THR A 100 -5.32 -23.13 -22.85
CA THR A 100 -4.94 -22.81 -24.23
C THR A 100 -3.49 -22.31 -24.31
N ALA A 101 -2.80 -22.67 -25.39
CA ALA A 101 -1.48 -22.11 -25.68
C ALA A 101 -1.54 -20.56 -25.75
N GLN A 102 -2.64 -20.02 -26.26
CA GLN A 102 -2.89 -18.58 -26.35
C GLN A 102 -2.98 -17.88 -24.99
N PHE A 103 -3.60 -18.50 -23.99
CA PHE A 103 -3.60 -17.99 -22.62
C PHE A 103 -2.19 -18.00 -22.03
N ARG A 104 -1.49 -19.14 -22.09
CA ARG A 104 -0.10 -19.27 -21.63
C ARG A 104 0.82 -18.23 -22.28
N ASP A 105 0.74 -18.09 -23.60
CA ASP A 105 1.60 -17.19 -24.36
C ASP A 105 1.28 -15.72 -24.05
N LEU A 106 0.02 -15.36 -23.75
CA LEU A 106 -0.31 -14.02 -23.25
C LEU A 106 0.28 -13.76 -21.86
N VAL A 107 0.04 -14.66 -20.89
CA VAL A 107 0.46 -14.43 -19.49
C VAL A 107 1.97 -14.58 -19.25
N SER A 108 2.69 -15.17 -20.21
CA SER A 108 4.16 -15.24 -20.26
C SER A 108 4.82 -14.12 -21.08
N GLY A 109 4.03 -13.22 -21.68
CA GLY A 109 4.55 -12.10 -22.49
C GLY A 109 4.94 -12.45 -23.92
N ASN A 110 4.73 -13.70 -24.37
CA ASN A 110 5.03 -14.16 -25.73
C ASN A 110 4.01 -13.71 -26.78
N LYS A 111 2.77 -13.47 -26.39
CA LYS A 111 1.71 -12.92 -27.25
C LYS A 111 1.23 -11.59 -26.71
N ILE A 112 1.05 -10.61 -27.59
CA ILE A 112 0.44 -9.31 -27.29
C ILE A 112 -0.80 -9.13 -28.18
N TYR A 113 -1.81 -8.42 -27.67
CA TYR A 113 -3.04 -8.11 -28.41
C TYR A 113 -2.95 -6.75 -29.10
N TRP A 114 -1.89 -6.59 -29.89
CA TRP A 114 -1.66 -5.41 -30.72
C TRP A 114 -0.90 -5.81 -31.99
N ASP A 115 -1.32 -5.26 -33.12
CA ASP A 115 -0.55 -5.26 -34.36
C ASP A 115 -0.60 -3.87 -35.02
N ARG A 116 0.22 -3.68 -36.05
CA ARG A 116 0.42 -2.38 -36.71
C ARG A 116 -0.79 -1.94 -37.55
N ASP A 117 -1.53 -2.89 -38.12
CA ASP A 117 -2.54 -2.63 -39.14
C ASP A 117 -3.95 -2.53 -38.53
N ASN A 118 -4.23 -3.30 -37.47
CA ASN A 118 -5.50 -3.35 -36.76
C ASN A 118 -5.46 -2.65 -35.38
N GLY A 119 -4.27 -2.29 -34.88
CA GLY A 119 -4.11 -1.70 -33.55
C GLY A 119 -4.34 -2.69 -32.42
N GLY A 120 -4.86 -2.22 -31.28
CA GLY A 120 -5.19 -3.05 -30.11
C GLY A 120 -4.65 -2.51 -28.78
N VAL A 121 -4.44 -3.40 -27.81
CA VAL A 121 -3.86 -3.09 -26.49
C VAL A 121 -2.40 -3.51 -26.47
N TYR A 122 -1.51 -2.52 -26.61
CA TYR A 122 -0.07 -2.71 -26.47
C TYR A 122 0.35 -2.70 -25.00
N PRO A 123 1.35 -3.50 -24.56
CA PRO A 123 1.82 -3.47 -23.17
C PRO A 123 2.53 -2.17 -22.77
N TRP A 124 2.41 -1.81 -21.50
CA TRP A 124 2.94 -0.58 -20.92
C TRP A 124 3.25 -0.78 -19.44
N ALA A 125 4.23 -0.04 -18.93
CA ALA A 125 4.62 -0.09 -17.53
C ALA A 125 3.85 0.95 -16.69
N GLN A 126 2.93 0.44 -15.86
CA GLN A 126 2.52 1.03 -14.58
C GLN A 126 2.96 0.09 -13.44
N CYS A 127 2.74 0.45 -12.16
CA CYS A 127 3.54 -0.12 -11.08
C CYS A 127 2.72 -0.46 -9.76
N TYR A 128 2.96 -1.66 -9.12
CA TYR A 128 2.61 -2.25 -7.75
C TYR A 128 1.30 -3.10 -7.35
N GLY A 129 1.38 -4.04 -6.33
CA GLY A 129 0.69 -5.35 -5.83
C GLY A 129 -0.80 -5.69 -5.33
N ALA A 130 -1.15 -6.90 -4.72
CA ALA A 130 -2.50 -7.59 -4.45
C ALA A 130 -2.84 -8.43 -3.10
N LEU A 131 -4.12 -8.61 -2.62
CA LEU A 131 -4.62 -9.19 -1.27
C LEU A 131 -6.09 -9.81 -1.07
N ASN A 132 -6.87 -10.24 -2.07
CA ASN A 132 -8.36 -10.08 -2.05
C ASN A 132 -9.30 -10.91 -1.12
N ALA A 133 -8.97 -12.15 -0.72
CA ALA A 133 -10.00 -13.10 -0.26
C ALA A 133 -10.69 -12.78 1.08
N LEU A 134 -10.07 -11.97 1.94
CA LEU A 134 -10.60 -11.57 3.25
C LEU A 134 -11.64 -10.41 3.18
N GLY A 135 -12.08 -10.03 1.98
CA GLY A 135 -12.91 -8.83 1.77
C GLY A 135 -12.15 -7.51 1.87
N ILE A 136 -10.82 -7.57 2.06
CA ILE A 136 -9.93 -6.40 2.14
C ILE A 136 -9.70 -5.87 0.71
N PRO A 137 -9.97 -4.58 0.41
CA PRO A 137 -9.81 -4.02 -0.93
C PRO A 137 -8.38 -4.07 -1.44
N THR A 138 -8.16 -4.43 -2.71
CA THR A 138 -6.82 -4.66 -3.28
C THR A 138 -6.81 -4.93 -4.81
N THR A 139 -5.63 -5.02 -5.45
CA THR A 139 -5.51 -5.67 -6.77
C THR A 139 -5.52 -7.20 -6.67
N ARG A 140 -5.38 -7.87 -7.82
CA ARG A 140 -5.52 -9.31 -7.98
C ARG A 140 -4.32 -9.91 -8.73
N ALA A 141 -3.93 -11.12 -8.33
CA ALA A 141 -3.09 -12.00 -9.13
C ALA A 141 -4.00 -12.91 -9.98
N LEU A 142 -3.65 -13.06 -11.26
CA LEU A 142 -4.36 -13.90 -12.24
C LEU A 142 -3.64 -15.24 -12.45
N SER A 143 -2.31 -15.19 -12.63
CA SER A 143 -1.47 -16.36 -12.87
C SER A 143 -0.05 -16.15 -12.33
N LEU A 144 0.63 -17.27 -12.08
CA LEU A 144 2.07 -17.34 -11.81
C LEU A 144 2.74 -18.22 -12.88
N VAL A 145 3.79 -17.70 -13.50
CA VAL A 145 4.55 -18.35 -14.59
C VAL A 145 6.02 -18.45 -14.19
N LEU A 146 6.59 -19.65 -14.30
CA LEU A 146 8.02 -19.90 -14.07
C LEU A 146 8.81 -19.70 -15.37
N LEU A 147 9.99 -19.08 -15.26
CA LEU A 147 10.94 -18.87 -16.35
C LEU A 147 12.23 -19.66 -16.06
N PRO A 148 12.27 -20.98 -16.30
CA PRO A 148 13.37 -21.85 -15.85
C PRO A 148 14.73 -21.47 -16.45
N ASN A 149 14.74 -20.93 -17.67
CA ASN A 149 15.96 -20.50 -18.37
C ASN A 149 16.39 -19.06 -18.04
N SER A 150 15.57 -18.29 -17.30
CA SER A 150 15.91 -16.96 -16.83
C SER A 150 16.47 -17.02 -15.42
N LYS A 151 17.68 -16.51 -15.20
CA LYS A 151 18.33 -16.45 -13.88
C LYS A 151 18.37 -15.01 -13.38
N VAL A 152 17.83 -14.79 -12.19
CA VAL A 152 17.80 -13.48 -11.52
C VAL A 152 18.74 -13.52 -10.33
N ARG A 153 19.60 -12.51 -10.19
CA ARG A 153 20.51 -12.38 -9.04
C ARG A 153 19.88 -11.48 -7.98
N ARG A 154 19.71 -12.04 -6.78
CA ARG A 154 19.39 -11.35 -5.53
C ARG A 154 20.51 -11.64 -4.53
N GLU A 155 20.18 -11.96 -3.28
CA GLU A 155 21.09 -12.52 -2.28
C GLU A 155 21.63 -13.86 -2.80
N ARG A 156 20.73 -14.70 -3.33
CA ARG A 156 21.04 -15.94 -4.08
C ARG A 156 20.75 -15.80 -5.58
N LEU A 157 21.11 -16.82 -6.36
CA LEU A 157 20.73 -16.93 -7.78
C LEU A 157 19.41 -17.70 -7.91
N GLU A 158 18.38 -17.04 -8.41
CA GLU A 158 17.01 -17.56 -8.46
C GLU A 158 16.51 -17.73 -9.89
N HIS A 159 15.40 -18.45 -10.07
CA HIS A 159 14.68 -18.47 -11.33
C HIS A 159 13.82 -17.22 -11.49
N GLY A 160 13.73 -16.70 -12.72
CA GLY A 160 12.74 -15.67 -13.03
C GLY A 160 11.32 -16.21 -12.90
N ALA A 161 10.39 -15.38 -12.46
CA ALA A 161 8.97 -15.66 -12.47
C ALA A 161 8.18 -14.41 -12.85
N ILE A 162 7.00 -14.61 -13.45
CA ILE A 162 6.06 -13.53 -13.80
C ILE A 162 4.75 -13.80 -13.07
N VAL A 163 4.28 -12.83 -12.28
CA VAL A 163 2.92 -12.80 -11.77
C VAL A 163 2.08 -11.86 -12.64
N THR A 164 1.10 -12.40 -13.37
CA THR A 164 0.15 -11.55 -14.11
C THR A 164 -0.86 -10.99 -13.13
N ARG A 165 -1.08 -9.68 -13.17
CA ARG A 165 -1.90 -8.96 -12.20
C ARG A 165 -2.89 -8.00 -12.86
N PHE A 166 -4.00 -7.72 -12.17
CA PHE A 166 -5.03 -6.77 -12.62
C PHE A 166 -5.69 -6.01 -11.46
N ALA A 167 -6.22 -4.83 -11.77
CA ALA A 167 -6.92 -3.93 -10.86
C ALA A 167 -7.90 -3.06 -11.66
N GLN A 168 -8.88 -2.42 -11.01
CA GLN A 168 -9.68 -1.37 -11.64
C GLN A 168 -8.80 -0.16 -12.00
N SER A 169 -7.85 0.18 -11.12
CA SER A 169 -6.85 1.22 -11.36
C SER A 169 -5.57 0.93 -10.59
N TRP A 170 -4.47 1.38 -11.18
CA TRP A 170 -3.10 1.27 -10.69
C TRP A 170 -2.51 2.65 -10.36
N ILE A 171 -3.36 3.69 -10.33
CA ILE A 171 -2.92 5.03 -9.92
C ILE A 171 -2.57 4.99 -8.44
N ARG A 172 -1.34 5.45 -8.20
CA ARG A 172 -0.67 5.58 -6.91
C ARG A 172 -0.95 6.98 -6.40
N ILE A 173 -0.95 7.22 -5.08
CA ILE A 173 -0.84 8.62 -4.62
C ILE A 173 0.51 9.21 -5.06
N GLY A 174 1.58 8.41 -5.04
CA GLY A 174 2.89 8.80 -5.58
C GLY A 174 2.93 9.09 -7.09
N THR A 175 1.85 8.81 -7.83
CA THR A 175 1.69 9.28 -9.22
C THR A 175 1.50 10.81 -9.27
N PHE A 176 1.01 11.42 -8.18
CA PHE A 176 0.85 12.87 -8.04
C PHE A 176 2.13 13.58 -7.55
N ASP A 177 3.03 12.87 -6.84
CA ASP A 177 4.34 13.42 -6.42
C ASP A 177 5.17 13.91 -7.63
N LEU A 178 5.04 13.25 -8.79
CA LEU A 178 5.80 13.58 -10.00
C LEU A 178 5.38 14.88 -10.70
N PRO A 179 4.09 15.14 -11.01
CA PRO A 179 3.66 16.45 -11.50
C PRO A 179 3.76 17.53 -10.41
N GLY A 180 3.48 17.19 -9.14
CA GLY A 180 3.61 18.12 -8.01
C GLY A 180 5.02 18.68 -7.84
N SER A 181 6.04 17.82 -7.78
CA SER A 181 7.46 18.22 -7.70
C SER A 181 7.98 19.00 -8.92
N ARG A 182 7.26 18.97 -10.04
CA ARG A 182 7.58 19.74 -11.26
C ARG A 182 6.80 21.04 -11.39
N GLY A 183 5.80 21.28 -10.55
CA GLY A 183 4.83 22.38 -10.72
C GLY A 183 3.94 22.21 -11.95
N ASP A 184 3.74 20.98 -12.44
CA ASP A 184 2.97 20.67 -13.65
C ASP A 184 1.46 20.68 -13.35
N ARG A 185 0.92 21.90 -13.22
CA ARG A 185 -0.48 22.20 -12.88
C ARG A 185 -1.47 21.56 -13.85
N ASP A 186 -1.13 21.52 -15.13
CA ASP A 186 -1.96 20.93 -16.19
C ASP A 186 -2.02 19.41 -16.05
N LEU A 187 -0.87 18.75 -15.87
CA LEU A 187 -0.84 17.30 -15.67
C LEU A 187 -1.53 16.88 -14.36
N SER A 188 -1.31 17.62 -13.26
CA SER A 188 -2.02 17.38 -11.99
C SER A 188 -3.54 17.49 -12.16
N ARG A 189 -4.03 18.53 -12.86
CA ARG A 189 -5.48 18.71 -13.13
C ARG A 189 -6.02 17.60 -14.04
N LYS A 190 -5.31 17.23 -15.10
CA LYS A 190 -5.70 16.14 -16.03
C LYS A 190 -5.77 14.80 -15.29
N LEU A 191 -4.75 14.48 -14.48
CA LEU A 191 -4.70 13.26 -13.69
C LEU A 191 -5.82 13.21 -12.65
N ALA A 192 -6.04 14.28 -11.88
CA ALA A 192 -7.14 14.34 -10.91
C ALA A 192 -8.52 14.22 -11.58
N THR A 193 -8.71 14.84 -12.75
CA THR A 193 -9.94 14.72 -13.55
C THR A 193 -10.15 13.28 -14.04
N TYR A 194 -9.11 12.63 -14.55
CA TYR A 194 -9.16 11.22 -14.95
C TYR A 194 -9.49 10.30 -13.77
N VAL A 195 -8.94 10.54 -12.57
CA VAL A 195 -9.31 9.75 -11.39
C VAL A 195 -10.81 9.91 -11.06
N ALA A 196 -11.36 11.12 -11.18
CA ALA A 196 -12.78 11.35 -10.90
C ALA A 196 -13.74 10.79 -11.97
N GLU A 197 -13.37 10.87 -13.25
CA GLU A 197 -14.26 10.56 -14.39
C GLU A 197 -14.07 9.15 -14.98
N ASP A 198 -12.89 8.53 -14.83
CA ASP A 198 -12.55 7.22 -15.42
C ASP A 198 -12.19 6.13 -14.38
N VAL A 199 -11.66 6.50 -13.21
CA VAL A 199 -11.34 5.55 -12.13
C VAL A 199 -12.49 5.43 -11.12
N PHE A 200 -13.07 6.57 -10.74
CA PHE A 200 -14.33 6.64 -10.02
C PHE A 200 -15.51 6.85 -10.98
N PRO A 201 -16.76 6.55 -10.57
CA PRO A 201 -17.94 6.65 -11.43
C PRO A 201 -18.41 8.08 -11.83
N GLY A 202 -17.56 9.10 -11.80
CA GLY A 202 -17.91 10.50 -12.07
C GLY A 202 -18.05 11.38 -10.82
N TRP A 203 -18.08 12.71 -10.99
CA TRP A 203 -18.08 13.69 -9.90
C TRP A 203 -19.29 13.62 -8.98
N GLU A 204 -20.46 13.28 -9.53
CA GLU A 204 -21.70 13.10 -8.80
C GLU A 204 -21.63 11.85 -7.90
N SER A 205 -20.75 10.90 -8.18
CA SER A 205 -20.52 9.74 -7.32
C SER A 205 -19.67 10.04 -6.08
N LEU A 206 -19.03 11.22 -5.99
CA LEU A 206 -18.14 11.60 -4.89
C LEU A 206 -18.93 12.13 -3.66
N PRO A 207 -18.36 12.05 -2.44
CA PRO A 207 -19.06 12.40 -1.21
C PRO A 207 -19.30 13.92 -1.11
N ALA A 208 -20.47 14.29 -0.59
CA ALA A 208 -20.79 15.67 -0.19
C ALA A 208 -20.02 16.11 1.06
N ALA A 209 -19.98 17.42 1.31
CA ALA A 209 -19.47 18.02 2.56
C ALA A 209 -20.22 17.48 3.79
N LEU A 210 -19.50 17.10 4.86
CA LEU A 210 -20.13 16.56 6.08
C LEU A 210 -20.89 17.63 6.88
N SER A 211 -20.42 18.88 6.86
CA SER A 211 -21.07 20.02 7.53
C SER A 211 -22.43 20.38 6.95
N ALA A 212 -22.77 19.89 5.74
CA ALA A 212 -24.12 19.98 5.19
C ALA A 212 -25.14 19.06 5.91
N VAL A 213 -24.70 18.24 6.87
CA VAL A 213 -25.54 17.21 7.53
C VAL A 213 -25.47 17.22 9.06
N SER A 214 -24.33 17.52 9.70
CA SER A 214 -24.22 17.69 11.17
C SER A 214 -22.96 18.45 11.59
N PRO A 215 -23.00 19.29 12.66
CA PRO A 215 -21.81 19.93 13.22
C PRO A 215 -20.89 18.97 14.01
N ASP A 216 -21.43 17.89 14.57
CA ASP A 216 -20.66 16.91 15.35
C ASP A 216 -20.24 15.73 14.46
N VAL A 217 -19.04 15.85 13.85
CA VAL A 217 -18.43 14.88 12.93
C VAL A 217 -18.10 13.53 13.58
N LYS A 218 -18.27 13.38 14.90
CA LYS A 218 -17.82 12.20 15.65
C LYS A 218 -18.79 11.03 15.65
N ASP A 219 -20.10 11.27 15.55
CA ASP A 219 -21.13 10.25 15.81
C ASP A 219 -22.27 10.18 14.76
N ALA A 220 -22.13 10.87 13.62
CA ALA A 220 -23.18 10.92 12.61
C ALA A 220 -23.11 9.74 11.61
N PRO A 221 -24.22 9.02 11.32
CA PRO A 221 -24.26 7.98 10.28
C PRO A 221 -23.87 8.46 8.86
N SER A 222 -23.92 9.77 8.62
CA SER A 222 -23.42 10.43 7.41
C SER A 222 -21.90 10.38 7.27
N VAL A 223 -21.14 10.07 8.32
CA VAL A 223 -19.68 9.90 8.25
C VAL A 223 -19.33 8.60 7.54
N ASP A 224 -20.07 7.51 7.73
CA ASP A 224 -19.75 6.25 7.04
C ASP A 224 -20.28 6.21 5.60
N ASN A 225 -21.42 6.86 5.37
CA ASN A 225 -22.12 6.96 4.09
C ASN A 225 -22.61 8.40 3.84
N PRO A 226 -21.72 9.34 3.47
CA PRO A 226 -22.11 10.70 3.12
C PRO A 226 -23.01 10.71 1.88
N LEU A 227 -23.83 11.75 1.76
CA LEU A 227 -24.66 11.99 0.58
C LEU A 227 -23.79 12.09 -0.68
N ARG A 228 -24.38 11.70 -1.81
CA ARG A 228 -23.79 11.75 -3.15
C ARG A 228 -24.81 12.37 -4.11
N GLY A 229 -24.43 12.65 -5.35
CA GLY A 229 -25.26 13.37 -6.33
C GLY A 229 -24.93 14.87 -6.46
N VAL A 230 -23.84 15.33 -5.85
CA VAL A 230 -23.40 16.74 -5.88
C VAL A 230 -22.85 17.08 -7.27
N PRO A 231 -23.45 18.04 -8.00
CA PRO A 231 -23.03 18.42 -9.35
C PRO A 231 -21.55 18.80 -9.44
N LYS A 232 -20.91 18.49 -10.58
CA LYS A 232 -19.49 18.81 -10.86
C LYS A 232 -19.02 20.23 -10.48
N TYR A 233 -19.87 21.24 -10.63
CA TYR A 233 -19.52 22.66 -10.37
C TYR A 233 -20.14 23.23 -9.09
N GLU A 234 -20.83 22.41 -8.28
CA GLU A 234 -21.33 22.87 -6.98
C GLU A 234 -20.17 23.00 -5.98
N ILE A 235 -20.15 24.12 -5.26
CA ILE A 235 -19.23 24.41 -4.16
C ILE A 235 -19.98 24.24 -2.84
N GLN A 236 -19.38 23.52 -1.90
CA GLN A 236 -19.98 23.20 -0.61
C GLN A 236 -19.10 23.68 0.57
N GLY A 237 -19.54 23.49 1.81
CA GLY A 237 -18.80 23.88 3.00
C GLY A 237 -18.94 25.35 3.40
N GLU A 238 -18.31 25.72 4.51
CA GLU A 238 -18.37 27.07 5.08
C GLU A 238 -17.31 28.00 4.49
N LYS A 239 -17.44 29.31 4.77
CA LYS A 239 -16.50 30.34 4.30
C LYS A 239 -15.07 30.06 4.80
N GLY A 240 -14.10 30.03 3.89
CA GLY A 240 -12.72 29.63 4.16
C GLY A 240 -12.49 28.11 4.19
N THR A 241 -13.50 27.30 3.90
CA THR A 241 -13.47 25.84 3.72
C THR A 241 -14.31 25.42 2.53
N GLU A 242 -14.36 26.26 1.50
CA GLU A 242 -15.15 26.01 0.30
C GLU A 242 -14.64 24.75 -0.43
N GLU A 243 -15.39 23.65 -0.31
CA GLU A 243 -15.14 22.37 -0.94
C GLU A 243 -15.60 22.39 -2.40
N ASN A 244 -14.64 22.33 -3.33
CA ASN A 244 -14.93 22.07 -4.73
C ASN A 244 -14.83 20.56 -5.04
N ARG A 245 -15.06 20.20 -6.31
CA ARG A 245 -15.03 18.81 -6.77
C ARG A 245 -13.72 18.06 -6.50
N PHE A 246 -12.56 18.74 -6.47
CA PHE A 246 -11.28 18.12 -6.16
C PHE A 246 -11.11 17.88 -4.65
N SER A 247 -11.70 18.73 -3.80
CA SER A 247 -11.81 18.46 -2.35
C SER A 247 -12.66 17.20 -2.10
N ARG A 248 -13.79 17.06 -2.81
CA ARG A 248 -14.64 15.85 -2.75
C ARG A 248 -13.91 14.59 -3.26
N LEU A 249 -13.09 14.73 -4.30
CA LEU A 249 -12.22 13.66 -4.82
C LEU A 249 -11.19 13.20 -3.78
N TYR A 250 -10.45 14.15 -3.19
CA TYR A 250 -9.47 13.86 -2.14
C TYR A 250 -10.12 13.13 -0.95
N ARG A 251 -11.30 13.57 -0.51
CA ARG A 251 -12.05 12.94 0.58
C ARG A 251 -12.47 11.50 0.25
N GLU A 252 -12.96 11.19 -0.96
CA GLU A 252 -13.26 9.79 -1.35
C GLU A 252 -12.01 8.88 -1.25
N ILE A 253 -10.84 9.39 -1.64
CA ILE A 253 -9.55 8.66 -1.57
C ILE A 253 -9.13 8.41 -0.11
N VAL A 254 -9.22 9.44 0.73
CA VAL A 254 -8.95 9.38 2.18
C VAL A 254 -9.84 8.32 2.85
N ARG A 255 -11.15 8.37 2.59
CA ARG A 255 -12.13 7.44 3.17
C ARG A 255 -11.90 5.98 2.78
N ARG A 256 -11.49 5.72 1.53
CA ARG A 256 -11.16 4.36 1.05
C ARG A 256 -9.93 3.79 1.75
N ASN A 257 -8.87 4.60 1.84
CA ASN A 257 -7.65 4.20 2.53
C ASN A 257 -7.88 3.99 4.04
N ALA A 258 -8.70 4.82 4.70
CA ALA A 258 -9.12 4.63 6.08
C ALA A 258 -9.78 3.26 6.33
N LYS A 259 -10.73 2.85 5.48
CA LYS A 259 -11.40 1.55 5.61
C LYS A 259 -10.46 0.37 5.37
N THR A 260 -9.58 0.46 4.38
CA THR A 260 -8.62 -0.61 4.08
C THR A 260 -7.60 -0.81 5.19
N VAL A 261 -7.01 0.27 5.74
CA VAL A 261 -6.07 0.14 6.86
C VAL A 261 -6.76 -0.26 8.17
N ALA A 262 -8.03 0.13 8.39
CA ALA A 262 -8.83 -0.42 9.49
C ALA A 262 -9.02 -1.94 9.37
N ALA A 263 -9.24 -2.45 8.16
CA ALA A 263 -9.30 -3.89 7.90
C ALA A 263 -7.94 -4.58 8.07
N TRP A 264 -6.82 -3.94 7.73
CA TRP A 264 -5.50 -4.49 8.03
C TRP A 264 -5.28 -4.66 9.53
N GLN A 265 -5.65 -3.65 10.33
CA GLN A 265 -5.56 -3.76 11.79
C GLN A 265 -6.46 -4.90 12.31
N ALA A 266 -7.74 -4.93 11.94
CA ALA A 266 -8.69 -5.92 12.45
C ALA A 266 -8.37 -7.39 12.08
N TYR A 267 -7.54 -7.65 11.07
CA TYR A 267 -7.11 -8.99 10.66
C TYR A 267 -5.61 -9.26 10.88
N GLY A 268 -4.87 -8.29 11.44
CA GLY A 268 -3.43 -8.43 11.68
C GLY A 268 -2.60 -8.52 10.40
N PHE A 269 -2.95 -7.80 9.35
CA PHE A 269 -2.14 -7.73 8.13
C PHE A 269 -1.14 -6.56 8.22
N MET A 270 0.12 -6.82 7.85
CA MET A 270 1.16 -5.82 7.69
C MET A 270 1.68 -5.83 6.26
N ASN A 271 1.67 -4.66 5.62
CA ASN A 271 2.17 -4.49 4.25
C ASN A 271 3.70 -4.50 4.14
N GLY A 272 4.39 -3.94 5.14
CA GLY A 272 5.86 -3.88 5.23
C GLY A 272 6.56 -2.75 4.46
N VAL A 273 5.95 -2.17 3.41
CA VAL A 273 6.57 -1.06 2.64
C VAL A 273 5.54 0.01 2.23
N LEU A 274 5.13 0.85 3.18
CA LEU A 274 4.06 1.85 2.95
C LEU A 274 4.56 3.21 2.48
N ASN A 275 5.26 3.24 1.34
CA ASN A 275 5.62 4.49 0.65
C ASN A 275 4.39 5.20 0.03
N THR A 276 4.51 6.47 -0.36
CA THR A 276 3.50 7.16 -1.21
C THR A 276 3.36 6.43 -2.54
N ASP A 277 4.48 5.98 -3.06
CA ASP A 277 4.60 5.04 -4.16
C ASP A 277 4.42 3.57 -3.72
N ASN A 278 3.58 3.29 -2.71
CA ASN A 278 2.88 2.01 -2.47
C ASN A 278 1.40 2.16 -2.03
N THR A 279 0.89 3.39 -1.88
CA THR A 279 -0.49 3.67 -1.44
C THR A 279 -1.44 3.99 -2.60
N SER A 280 -2.53 3.22 -2.75
CA SER A 280 -3.47 3.31 -3.89
C SER A 280 -4.47 4.46 -3.81
N ILE A 281 -4.76 5.10 -4.95
CA ILE A 281 -5.85 6.09 -5.08
C ILE A 281 -7.23 5.48 -4.80
N MET A 282 -7.40 4.18 -5.05
CA MET A 282 -8.64 3.45 -4.84
C MET A 282 -8.77 2.88 -3.41
N GLY A 283 -7.79 3.11 -2.54
CA GLY A 283 -7.66 2.43 -1.24
C GLY A 283 -7.43 0.93 -1.38
N LEU A 284 -6.92 0.46 -2.52
CA LEU A 284 -6.53 -0.93 -2.70
C LEU A 284 -5.21 -1.19 -1.95
N SER A 285 -5.12 -2.34 -1.30
CA SER A 285 -3.90 -2.83 -0.65
C SER A 285 -2.89 -3.25 -1.70
N LEU A 286 -1.78 -2.53 -1.84
CA LEU A 286 -0.86 -2.62 -2.98
C LEU A 286 0.60 -2.86 -2.51
N ASP A 287 1.42 -3.39 -3.43
CA ASP A 287 2.77 -3.99 -3.29
C ASP A 287 3.03 -5.04 -2.20
N TYR A 288 3.50 -6.20 -2.63
CA TYR A 288 3.68 -7.41 -1.81
C TYR A 288 5.11 -7.84 -1.97
N GLY A 289 5.98 -7.16 -1.23
CA GLY A 289 7.32 -7.62 -0.92
C GLY A 289 7.28 -8.30 0.45
N PRO A 290 7.90 -7.70 1.49
CA PRO A 290 7.91 -8.26 2.83
C PRO A 290 6.58 -7.99 3.56
N PHE A 291 5.49 -8.62 3.14
CA PHE A 291 4.21 -8.58 3.86
C PHE A 291 4.10 -9.76 4.84
N ALA A 292 3.23 -9.63 5.84
CA ALA A 292 2.85 -10.76 6.69
C ALA A 292 1.41 -10.65 7.20
N PHE A 293 0.85 -11.80 7.57
CA PHE A 293 -0.18 -11.85 8.60
C PHE A 293 0.50 -12.06 9.96
N MET A 294 -0.02 -11.38 10.98
CA MET A 294 0.46 -11.44 12.35
C MET A 294 0.21 -12.82 12.92
N ASP A 295 1.29 -13.47 13.35
CA ASP A 295 1.27 -14.70 14.12
C ASP A 295 0.88 -14.36 15.56
N ASN A 296 1.85 -14.24 16.47
CA ASN A 296 1.60 -13.70 17.82
C ASN A 296 1.28 -12.21 17.74
N PHE A 297 0.37 -11.72 18.60
CA PHE A 297 0.06 -10.29 18.65
C PHE A 297 1.23 -9.48 19.23
N ASP A 298 1.91 -8.73 18.37
CA ASP A 298 2.92 -7.74 18.74
C ASP A 298 2.59 -6.42 18.01
N PRO A 299 2.22 -5.34 18.73
CA PRO A 299 1.89 -4.06 18.08
C PRO A 299 3.10 -3.40 17.41
N GLN A 300 4.33 -3.81 17.75
CA GLN A 300 5.58 -3.26 17.23
C GLN A 300 6.15 -4.06 16.05
N TYR A 301 5.61 -5.25 15.76
CA TYR A 301 6.10 -6.12 14.70
C TYR A 301 6.03 -5.45 13.32
N THR A 302 7.14 -5.55 12.58
CA THR A 302 7.22 -5.20 11.16
C THR A 302 7.79 -6.42 10.40
N PRO A 303 7.15 -6.85 9.30
CA PRO A 303 7.66 -7.97 8.48
C PRO A 303 8.87 -7.61 7.61
N ASN A 304 9.23 -6.33 7.52
CA ASN A 304 10.34 -5.85 6.71
C ASN A 304 11.63 -5.75 7.53
N HIS A 305 12.64 -6.57 7.19
CA HIS A 305 13.93 -6.58 7.89
C HIS A 305 14.72 -5.28 7.75
N ASP A 306 14.51 -4.53 6.65
CA ASP A 306 15.13 -3.21 6.43
C ASP A 306 14.47 -2.09 7.27
N ASP A 307 13.30 -2.32 7.86
CA ASP A 307 12.56 -1.33 8.65
C ASP A 307 13.05 -1.25 10.10
N HIS A 308 14.35 -1.00 10.28
CA HIS A 308 15.00 -0.88 11.60
C HIS A 308 14.40 0.22 12.50
N LEU A 309 13.64 1.16 11.94
CA LEU A 309 12.95 2.23 12.66
C LEU A 309 11.49 1.88 13.01
N LEU A 310 11.02 0.67 12.67
CA LEU A 310 9.66 0.18 12.86
C LEU A 310 8.59 1.13 12.25
N ARG A 311 8.96 1.85 11.18
CA ARG A 311 8.12 2.85 10.52
C ARG A 311 6.83 2.22 9.99
N TYR A 312 6.91 0.99 9.49
CA TYR A 312 5.80 0.24 8.88
C TYR A 312 5.28 -0.90 9.77
N SER A 313 5.65 -0.89 11.06
CA SER A 313 5.10 -1.80 12.08
C SER A 313 3.57 -1.74 12.18
N TYR A 314 2.97 -2.82 12.69
CA TYR A 314 1.51 -2.98 12.83
C TYR A 314 0.82 -1.71 13.35
N LYS A 315 1.23 -1.17 14.51
CA LYS A 315 0.64 0.03 15.13
C LYS A 315 0.81 1.32 14.32
N ASN A 316 1.85 1.40 13.48
CA ASN A 316 2.20 2.60 12.74
C ASN A 316 1.50 2.71 11.38
N GLN A 317 0.99 1.60 10.82
CA GLN A 317 0.32 1.61 9.51
C GLN A 317 -0.79 2.67 9.35
N PRO A 318 -1.71 2.89 10.32
CA PRO A 318 -2.74 3.93 10.21
C PRO A 318 -2.16 5.35 10.15
N SER A 319 -1.09 5.63 10.90
CA SER A 319 -0.41 6.93 10.92
C SER A 319 0.39 7.17 9.65
N VAL A 320 1.01 6.12 9.09
CA VAL A 320 1.74 6.20 7.81
C VAL A 320 0.79 6.41 6.64
N ILE A 321 -0.33 5.68 6.58
CA ILE A 321 -1.36 5.92 5.55
C ILE A 321 -1.89 7.35 5.63
N TRP A 322 -2.09 7.92 6.83
CA TRP A 322 -2.45 9.33 6.96
C TRP A 322 -1.35 10.27 6.46
N TRP A 323 -0.08 10.04 6.83
CA TRP A 323 1.06 10.84 6.34
C TRP A 323 1.16 10.82 4.81
N ASN A 324 0.92 9.65 4.21
CA ASN A 324 0.84 9.44 2.77
C ASN A 324 -0.31 10.26 2.16
N LEU A 325 -1.51 10.22 2.74
CA LEU A 325 -2.65 11.03 2.30
C LEU A 325 -2.38 12.54 2.41
N VAL A 326 -1.64 13.02 3.41
CA VAL A 326 -1.22 14.42 3.50
C VAL A 326 -0.34 14.83 2.31
N ARG A 327 0.59 13.98 1.85
CA ARG A 327 1.40 14.25 0.64
C ARG A 327 0.53 14.36 -0.64
N LEU A 328 -0.53 13.56 -0.73
CA LEU A 328 -1.54 13.71 -1.80
C LEU A 328 -2.31 15.03 -1.66
N GLY A 329 -2.72 15.39 -0.45
CA GLY A 329 -3.42 16.65 -0.16
C GLY A 329 -2.59 17.87 -0.56
N GLU A 330 -1.30 17.87 -0.26
CA GLU A 330 -0.35 18.90 -0.71
C GLU A 330 -0.23 18.95 -2.24
N SER A 331 -0.14 17.79 -2.90
CA SER A 331 -0.08 17.69 -4.37
C SER A 331 -1.36 18.15 -5.08
N LEU A 332 -2.51 18.06 -4.40
CA LEU A 332 -3.81 18.57 -4.85
C LEU A 332 -4.13 19.97 -4.29
N GLY A 333 -3.24 20.55 -3.48
CA GLY A 333 -3.53 21.72 -2.65
C GLY A 333 -3.96 22.95 -3.44
N GLU A 334 -3.36 23.20 -4.62
CA GLU A 334 -3.81 24.29 -5.49
C GLU A 334 -5.21 24.04 -6.06
N LEU A 335 -5.54 22.81 -6.46
CA LEU A 335 -6.85 22.47 -7.03
C LEU A 335 -7.95 22.56 -5.98
N MET A 336 -7.69 22.10 -4.76
CA MET A 336 -8.63 22.18 -3.63
C MET A 336 -8.76 23.62 -3.12
N GLY A 337 -7.63 24.26 -2.82
CA GLY A 337 -7.56 25.61 -2.26
C GLY A 337 -8.06 26.70 -3.19
N ALA A 338 -8.15 26.46 -4.51
CA ALA A 338 -8.81 27.38 -5.43
C ALA A 338 -10.30 27.58 -5.12
N GLY A 339 -10.97 26.62 -4.47
CA GLY A 339 -12.39 26.71 -4.13
C GLY A 339 -13.26 26.93 -5.37
N ASP A 340 -14.04 28.00 -5.37
CA ASP A 340 -14.87 28.49 -6.47
C ASP A 340 -14.09 28.83 -7.74
N LYS A 341 -12.84 29.31 -7.61
CA LYS A 341 -11.99 29.76 -8.72
C LYS A 341 -11.27 28.67 -9.49
N VAL A 342 -11.59 27.39 -9.24
CA VAL A 342 -10.82 26.25 -9.77
C VAL A 342 -10.88 26.11 -11.30
N ASP A 343 -11.90 26.72 -11.92
CA ASP A 343 -12.12 26.80 -13.36
C ASP A 343 -11.94 28.21 -13.94
N ASP A 344 -11.55 29.21 -13.13
CA ASP A 344 -11.26 30.55 -13.63
C ASP A 344 -10.17 30.49 -14.70
N GLU A 345 -10.38 31.10 -15.87
CA GLU A 345 -9.42 31.06 -16.98
C GLU A 345 -8.02 31.52 -16.55
N THR A 346 -7.93 32.51 -15.65
CA THR A 346 -6.66 32.96 -15.07
C THR A 346 -6.00 31.89 -14.21
N PHE A 347 -6.75 31.17 -13.38
CA PHE A 347 -6.21 30.08 -12.55
C PHE A 347 -5.85 28.84 -13.39
N VAL A 348 -6.59 28.56 -14.45
CA VAL A 348 -6.27 27.46 -15.37
C VAL A 348 -5.01 27.77 -16.20
N THR A 349 -4.89 28.98 -16.76
CA THR A 349 -3.80 29.32 -17.71
C THR A 349 -2.54 29.90 -17.06
N LYS A 350 -2.67 30.61 -15.92
CA LYS A 350 -1.56 31.28 -15.22
C LYS A 350 -1.33 30.74 -13.81
N GLY A 351 -2.27 29.94 -13.28
CA GLY A 351 -2.20 29.39 -11.93
C GLY A 351 -2.45 30.43 -10.85
N VAL A 352 -1.74 30.29 -9.74
CA VAL A 352 -1.95 31.09 -8.52
C VAL A 352 -1.36 32.49 -8.67
N THR A 353 -2.18 33.52 -8.42
CA THR A 353 -1.71 34.92 -8.28
C THR A 353 -1.24 35.19 -6.84
N GLU A 354 -0.31 36.13 -6.67
CA GLU A 354 0.28 36.46 -5.36
C GLU A 354 -0.77 36.87 -4.32
N GLU A 355 -1.75 37.69 -4.72
CA GLU A 355 -2.89 38.12 -3.88
C GLU A 355 -3.77 36.94 -3.41
N PHE A 356 -3.94 35.92 -4.26
CA PHE A 356 -4.82 34.78 -3.98
C PHE A 356 -4.10 33.64 -3.24
N GLY A 357 -2.78 33.50 -3.44
CA GLY A 357 -2.00 32.36 -2.94
C GLY A 357 -2.11 32.14 -1.43
N LYS A 358 -2.11 33.20 -0.63
CA LYS A 358 -2.26 33.07 0.83
C LYS A 358 -3.62 32.49 1.23
N ALA A 359 -4.71 32.94 0.60
CA ALA A 359 -6.06 32.43 0.89
C ALA A 359 -6.23 30.99 0.39
N LEU A 360 -5.66 30.67 -0.78
CA LEU A 360 -5.63 29.32 -1.36
C LEU A 360 -4.92 28.33 -0.44
N VAL A 361 -3.73 28.67 0.07
CA VAL A 361 -2.96 27.79 0.96
C VAL A 361 -3.71 27.56 2.27
N GLN A 362 -4.21 28.63 2.91
CA GLN A 362 -4.98 28.52 4.14
C GLN A 362 -6.25 27.66 3.98
N ARG A 363 -6.94 27.75 2.84
CA ARG A 363 -8.08 26.89 2.53
C ARG A 363 -7.64 25.44 2.33
N ALA A 364 -6.57 25.20 1.56
CA ALA A 364 -6.05 23.85 1.31
C ALA A 364 -5.60 23.14 2.59
N GLU A 365 -4.84 23.81 3.45
CA GLU A 365 -4.42 23.32 4.77
C GLU A 365 -5.63 22.93 5.62
N LYS A 366 -6.62 23.81 5.76
CA LYS A 366 -7.83 23.55 6.56
C LYS A 366 -8.70 22.42 5.97
N LEU A 367 -8.72 22.25 4.65
CA LEU A 367 -9.39 21.12 4.00
C LEU A 367 -8.67 19.78 4.24
N ILE A 368 -7.33 19.79 4.30
CA ILE A 368 -6.53 18.61 4.66
C ILE A 368 -6.75 18.23 6.13
N ASP A 369 -6.75 19.21 7.04
CA ASP A 369 -7.02 18.99 8.46
C ASP A 369 -8.43 18.41 8.69
N ASN A 370 -9.46 18.98 8.04
CA ASN A 370 -10.83 18.47 8.10
C ASN A 370 -10.92 17.01 7.59
N ALA A 371 -10.22 16.69 6.50
CA ALA A 371 -10.16 15.31 5.99
C ALA A 371 -9.40 14.36 6.94
N GLY A 372 -8.51 14.88 7.79
CA GLY A 372 -7.82 14.12 8.84
C GLY A 372 -8.73 13.70 10.00
N GLU A 373 -9.68 14.55 10.38
CA GLU A 373 -10.72 14.18 11.34
C GLU A 373 -11.70 13.16 10.72
N GLU A 374 -12.08 13.33 9.45
CA GLU A 374 -12.89 12.33 8.72
C GLU A 374 -12.15 10.99 8.55
N TYR A 375 -10.84 11.01 8.28
CA TYR A 375 -9.99 9.81 8.22
C TYR A 375 -10.05 9.03 9.53
N LYS A 376 -9.82 9.72 10.67
CA LYS A 376 -9.86 9.11 12.01
C LYS A 376 -11.24 8.50 12.29
N ALA A 377 -12.32 9.24 12.02
CA ALA A 377 -13.68 8.77 12.26
C ALA A 377 -14.02 7.53 11.41
N VAL A 378 -13.76 7.57 10.10
CA VAL A 378 -14.02 6.43 9.19
C VAL A 378 -13.15 5.22 9.52
N PHE A 379 -11.88 5.42 9.90
CA PHE A 379 -10.99 4.36 10.36
C PHE A 379 -11.52 3.71 11.65
N LEU A 380 -11.85 4.52 12.67
CA LEU A 380 -12.34 4.01 13.95
C LEU A 380 -13.69 3.31 13.82
N ASN A 381 -14.61 3.83 13.01
CA ASN A 381 -15.91 3.20 12.75
C ASN A 381 -15.75 1.83 12.08
N GLU A 382 -14.93 1.74 11.02
CA GLU A 382 -14.70 0.47 10.31
C GLU A 382 -13.92 -0.53 11.19
N TYR A 383 -12.92 -0.07 11.95
CA TYR A 383 -12.18 -0.93 12.89
C TYR A 383 -13.10 -1.45 14.00
N LYS A 384 -13.90 -0.57 14.64
CA LYS A 384 -14.90 -0.96 15.63
C LYS A 384 -15.89 -1.97 15.03
N ARG A 385 -16.44 -1.71 13.84
CA ARG A 385 -17.37 -2.60 13.14
C ARG A 385 -16.78 -3.99 12.90
N LEU A 386 -15.55 -4.07 12.43
CA LEU A 386 -14.86 -5.34 12.16
C LEU A 386 -14.54 -6.11 13.44
N MET A 387 -13.94 -5.44 14.44
CA MET A 387 -13.60 -6.05 15.73
C MET A 387 -14.84 -6.51 16.50
N SER A 388 -15.93 -5.71 16.48
CA SER A 388 -17.24 -6.11 17.00
C SER A 388 -17.75 -7.38 16.33
N ALA A 389 -17.68 -7.49 14.99
CA ALA A 389 -18.09 -8.70 14.29
C ALA A 389 -17.23 -9.92 14.68
N ARG A 390 -15.90 -9.76 14.77
CA ARG A 390 -14.97 -10.82 15.21
C ARG A 390 -15.23 -11.31 16.64
N LEU A 391 -15.75 -10.43 17.51
CA LEU A 391 -16.17 -10.74 18.88
C LEU A 391 -17.67 -11.10 19.02
N ALA A 392 -18.42 -11.12 17.91
CA ALA A 392 -19.88 -11.27 17.86
C ALA A 392 -20.70 -10.28 18.70
N LEU A 393 -20.40 -8.99 18.60
CA LEU A 393 -21.23 -7.92 19.12
C LEU A 393 -22.16 -7.42 17.98
N LYS A 394 -23.47 -7.66 18.12
CA LYS A 394 -24.48 -7.20 17.13
C LYS A 394 -24.78 -5.72 17.29
N THR A 395 -24.75 -5.24 18.53
CA THR A 395 -25.12 -3.88 18.91
C THR A 395 -23.95 -3.26 19.67
N PRO A 396 -22.87 -2.81 18.99
CA PRO A 396 -21.68 -2.28 19.64
C PRO A 396 -21.98 -1.08 20.54
N LYS A 397 -21.24 -0.97 21.64
CA LYS A 397 -21.30 0.12 22.61
C LYS A 397 -19.91 0.73 22.79
N GLU A 398 -19.86 2.00 23.19
CA GLU A 398 -18.59 2.68 23.41
C GLU A 398 -17.75 2.06 24.55
N SER A 399 -18.40 1.46 25.55
CA SER A 399 -17.73 0.72 26.62
C SER A 399 -16.99 -0.53 26.12
N ASP A 400 -17.45 -1.17 25.04
CA ASP A 400 -16.86 -2.41 24.51
C ASP A 400 -15.40 -2.22 24.10
N PHE A 401 -15.04 -1.01 23.66
CA PHE A 401 -13.66 -0.69 23.28
C PHE A 401 -12.71 -0.83 24.47
N GLN A 402 -13.06 -0.26 25.63
CA GLN A 402 -12.20 -0.34 26.81
C GLN A 402 -12.34 -1.67 27.56
N GLU A 403 -13.57 -2.15 27.73
CA GLU A 403 -13.86 -3.32 28.58
C GLU A 403 -13.57 -4.66 27.90
N LEU A 404 -13.57 -4.71 26.55
CA LEU A 404 -13.31 -5.92 25.79
C LEU A 404 -12.12 -5.79 24.83
N PHE A 405 -11.99 -4.69 24.07
CA PHE A 405 -10.99 -4.64 22.99
C PHE A 405 -9.60 -4.36 23.56
N SER A 406 -9.42 -3.30 24.37
CA SER A 406 -8.14 -3.01 25.04
C SER A 406 -7.68 -4.19 25.89
N GLU A 407 -8.53 -4.66 26.81
CA GLU A 407 -8.21 -5.80 27.69
C GLU A 407 -7.94 -7.11 26.92
N LEU A 408 -8.51 -7.29 25.72
CA LEU A 408 -8.13 -8.40 24.82
C LEU A 408 -6.72 -8.20 24.29
N LEU A 409 -6.44 -7.09 23.62
CA LEU A 409 -5.16 -6.83 22.98
C LEU A 409 -4.01 -6.87 24.00
N ASP A 410 -4.19 -6.23 25.16
CA ASP A 410 -3.24 -6.30 26.28
C ASP A 410 -2.98 -7.74 26.74
N THR A 411 -4.00 -8.61 26.65
CA THR A 411 -3.90 -10.04 27.03
C THR A 411 -3.24 -10.87 25.94
N LEU A 412 -3.46 -10.57 24.66
CA LEU A 412 -2.75 -11.21 23.55
C LEU A 412 -1.27 -10.85 23.57
N GLU A 413 -0.93 -9.56 23.77
CA GLU A 413 0.45 -9.07 23.82
C GLU A 413 1.20 -9.69 25.01
N ALA A 414 0.64 -9.54 26.22
CA ALA A 414 1.33 -9.97 27.44
C ALA A 414 1.50 -11.49 27.57
N LEU A 415 0.70 -12.29 26.86
CA LEU A 415 0.80 -13.76 26.86
C LEU A 415 1.37 -14.32 25.54
N GLU A 416 1.75 -13.43 24.60
CA GLU A 416 2.27 -13.74 23.25
C GLU A 416 1.36 -14.69 22.44
N LEU A 417 0.04 -14.50 22.51
CA LEU A 417 -0.95 -15.39 21.87
C LEU A 417 -1.13 -15.09 20.38
N ASP A 418 -1.47 -16.11 19.60
CA ASP A 418 -1.76 -15.95 18.18
C ASP A 418 -3.01 -15.08 17.95
N PHE A 419 -2.82 -14.00 17.18
CA PHE A 419 -3.82 -12.96 17.00
C PHE A 419 -5.09 -13.47 16.32
N ASN A 420 -4.98 -14.34 15.32
CA ASN A 420 -6.13 -14.80 14.54
C ASN A 420 -6.76 -16.07 15.11
N HIS A 421 -5.94 -17.00 15.63
CA HIS A 421 -6.42 -18.21 16.31
C HIS A 421 -7.23 -17.85 17.55
N PHE A 422 -6.91 -16.79 18.30
CA PHE A 422 -7.74 -16.39 19.45
C PHE A 422 -9.21 -16.20 19.06
N PHE A 423 -9.51 -15.38 18.04
CA PHE A 423 -10.89 -15.18 17.60
C PHE A 423 -11.49 -16.46 17.02
N ARG A 424 -10.68 -17.29 16.33
CA ARG A 424 -11.15 -18.56 15.77
C ARG A 424 -11.51 -19.59 16.85
N HIS A 425 -10.75 -19.70 17.94
CA HIS A 425 -11.08 -20.55 19.08
C HIS A 425 -12.29 -20.01 19.86
N LEU A 426 -12.36 -18.70 20.08
CA LEU A 426 -13.53 -18.03 20.68
C LEU A 426 -14.82 -18.33 19.90
N SER A 427 -14.73 -18.48 18.57
CA SER A 427 -15.84 -18.86 17.67
C SER A 427 -16.40 -20.26 17.88
N ASN A 428 -15.81 -21.08 18.76
CA ASN A 428 -16.25 -22.47 19.06
C ASN A 428 -16.66 -22.67 20.53
N ILE A 429 -16.46 -21.68 21.41
CA ILE A 429 -16.87 -21.78 22.82
C ILE A 429 -18.40 -21.74 22.92
N TYR A 430 -19.00 -22.52 23.84
CA TYR A 430 -20.40 -22.42 24.25
C TYR A 430 -20.52 -21.59 25.54
N LEU A 431 -21.58 -20.79 25.70
CA LEU A 431 -21.72 -19.93 26.90
C LEU A 431 -21.92 -20.72 28.20
N ALA A 432 -22.39 -21.96 28.11
CA ALA A 432 -22.52 -22.90 29.21
C ALA A 432 -21.16 -23.41 29.73
N ASP A 433 -20.12 -23.42 28.89
CA ASP A 433 -18.77 -23.88 29.26
C ASP A 433 -17.91 -22.76 29.86
N ILE A 434 -18.47 -21.56 30.03
CA ILE A 434 -17.78 -20.39 30.61
C ILE A 434 -18.62 -19.64 31.65
N ASP A 435 -19.67 -20.26 32.19
CA ASP A 435 -20.56 -19.68 33.21
C ASP A 435 -19.88 -19.51 34.59
N THR A 436 -19.15 -20.52 35.08
CA THR A 436 -18.34 -20.43 36.30
C THR A 436 -16.87 -20.07 36.03
N ASN A 437 -16.18 -19.61 37.07
CA ASN A 437 -14.78 -19.23 37.00
C ASN A 437 -13.87 -20.44 36.70
N GLU A 438 -14.20 -21.59 37.27
CA GLU A 438 -13.45 -22.84 37.16
C GLU A 438 -13.49 -23.36 35.72
N LYS A 439 -14.68 -23.36 35.09
CA LYS A 439 -14.82 -23.72 33.68
C LYS A 439 -14.10 -22.74 32.75
N ARG A 440 -14.16 -21.42 33.03
CA ARG A 440 -13.38 -20.42 32.29
C ARG A 440 -11.87 -20.66 32.38
N LYS A 441 -11.34 -20.95 33.57
CA LYS A 441 -9.93 -21.32 33.74
C LYS A 441 -9.59 -22.63 33.03
N ALA A 442 -10.49 -23.60 32.99
CA ALA A 442 -10.30 -24.87 32.28
C ALA A 442 -10.23 -24.67 30.76
N ILE A 443 -11.16 -23.91 30.18
CA ILE A 443 -11.18 -23.60 28.74
C ILE A 443 -10.00 -22.72 28.31
N ALA A 444 -9.46 -21.86 29.19
CA ALA A 444 -8.43 -20.89 28.82
C ALA A 444 -7.19 -21.48 28.10
N SER A 445 -6.87 -22.77 28.30
CA SER A 445 -5.76 -23.41 27.57
C SER A 445 -5.99 -23.65 26.07
N ILE A 446 -7.21 -23.51 25.54
CA ILE A 446 -7.41 -23.59 24.08
C ILE A 446 -6.80 -22.40 23.32
N PHE A 447 -6.39 -21.36 24.04
CA PHE A 447 -5.77 -20.16 23.47
C PHE A 447 -4.24 -20.16 23.57
N PHE A 448 -3.65 -21.12 24.29
CA PHE A 448 -2.20 -21.23 24.46
C PHE A 448 -1.59 -22.04 23.31
N HIS A 449 -0.34 -21.74 22.98
CA HIS A 449 0.45 -22.56 22.05
C HIS A 449 0.70 -23.95 22.65
N LYS A 450 1.07 -24.93 21.83
CA LYS A 450 1.42 -26.29 22.28
C LYS A 450 2.61 -26.32 23.25
N GLU A 451 3.49 -25.33 23.15
CA GLU A 451 4.63 -25.09 24.03
C GLU A 451 4.23 -24.55 25.42
N GLY A 452 3.00 -24.04 25.56
CA GLY A 452 2.50 -23.38 26.75
C GLY A 452 2.27 -21.88 26.55
N VAL A 453 2.48 -21.11 27.62
CA VAL A 453 2.24 -19.66 27.66
C VAL A 453 3.55 -18.90 27.44
N GLY A 454 3.53 -17.90 26.55
CA GLY A 454 4.65 -16.99 26.34
C GLY A 454 4.70 -15.82 27.32
N GLY A 455 5.61 -14.88 27.06
CA GLY A 455 5.77 -13.64 27.81
C GLY A 455 6.52 -13.79 29.14
N ILE A 456 7.36 -12.80 29.45
CA ILE A 456 8.25 -12.82 30.62
C ILE A 456 7.45 -12.74 31.93
N GLY A 457 7.58 -13.78 32.76
CA GLY A 457 7.04 -13.81 34.12
C GLY A 457 5.62 -14.33 34.25
N ASN A 458 5.00 -14.79 33.17
CA ASN A 458 3.71 -15.47 33.23
C ASN A 458 3.88 -16.92 33.74
N THR A 459 2.93 -17.38 34.55
CA THR A 459 2.67 -18.80 34.77
C THR A 459 1.40 -19.21 34.05
N GLU A 460 1.23 -20.51 33.79
CA GLU A 460 -0.01 -21.03 33.21
C GLU A 460 -1.23 -20.67 34.08
N GLU A 461 -1.08 -20.70 35.41
CA GLU A 461 -2.14 -20.28 36.34
C GLU A 461 -2.49 -18.79 36.16
N SER A 462 -1.50 -17.88 36.16
CA SER A 462 -1.79 -16.44 35.99
C SER A 462 -2.38 -16.11 34.61
N ALA A 463 -2.00 -16.88 33.58
CA ALA A 463 -2.54 -16.74 32.23
C ALA A 463 -3.99 -17.24 32.13
N ARG A 464 -4.29 -18.41 32.72
CA ARG A 464 -5.66 -18.93 32.84
C ARG A 464 -6.56 -17.95 33.59
N ASP A 465 -6.07 -17.33 34.65
CA ASP A 465 -6.81 -16.32 35.42
C ASP A 465 -7.09 -15.06 34.62
N ARG A 466 -6.12 -14.59 33.83
CA ARG A 466 -6.28 -13.42 32.95
C ARG A 466 -7.31 -13.67 31.86
N ILE A 467 -7.23 -14.80 31.15
CA ILE A 467 -8.22 -15.19 30.14
C ILE A 467 -9.59 -15.43 30.80
N ALA A 468 -9.65 -16.07 31.96
CA ALA A 468 -10.91 -16.33 32.66
C ALA A 468 -11.62 -15.04 33.13
N LYS A 469 -10.86 -14.00 33.51
CA LYS A 469 -11.39 -12.66 33.77
C LYS A 469 -12.00 -12.07 32.49
N TRP A 470 -11.25 -12.06 31.38
CA TRP A 470 -11.71 -11.49 30.10
C TRP A 470 -12.93 -12.23 29.53
N LEU A 471 -12.92 -13.57 29.53
CA LEU A 471 -14.06 -14.40 29.13
C LEU A 471 -15.31 -14.12 29.97
N SER A 472 -15.16 -13.71 31.23
CA SER A 472 -16.31 -13.32 32.06
C SER A 472 -16.95 -12.02 31.56
N SER A 473 -16.15 -11.02 31.19
CA SER A 473 -16.64 -9.76 30.59
C SER A 473 -17.30 -10.04 29.24
N TRP A 474 -16.62 -10.79 28.36
CA TRP A 474 -17.15 -11.14 27.04
C TRP A 474 -18.48 -11.91 27.15
N ARG A 475 -18.55 -12.96 27.99
CA ARG A 475 -19.79 -13.73 28.21
C ARG A 475 -20.95 -12.84 28.65
N ASN A 476 -20.74 -11.98 29.63
CA ASN A 476 -21.78 -11.09 30.14
C ASN A 476 -22.29 -10.16 29.02
N ARG A 477 -21.38 -9.64 28.20
CA ARG A 477 -21.71 -8.77 27.07
C ARG A 477 -22.44 -9.49 25.94
N ILE A 478 -22.09 -10.75 25.65
CA ILE A 478 -22.81 -11.59 24.69
C ILE A 478 -24.22 -11.89 25.18
N ILE A 479 -24.41 -12.22 26.48
CA ILE A 479 -25.75 -12.48 27.04
C ILE A 479 -26.62 -11.22 26.97
N GLU A 480 -26.03 -10.03 27.13
CA GLU A 480 -26.74 -8.77 26.96
C GLU A 480 -27.20 -8.52 25.51
N ASP A 481 -26.36 -8.83 24.51
CA ASP A 481 -26.66 -8.56 23.09
C ASP A 481 -27.54 -9.64 22.43
N TRP A 482 -27.37 -10.90 22.85
CA TRP A 482 -28.00 -12.06 22.20
C TRP A 482 -29.01 -12.81 23.08
N GLY A 483 -29.04 -12.59 24.39
CA GLY A 483 -29.76 -13.44 25.33
C GLY A 483 -28.97 -14.67 25.77
N MET A 484 -29.62 -15.57 26.51
CA MET A 484 -28.92 -16.64 27.25
C MET A 484 -28.40 -17.80 26.41
N GLU A 485 -29.10 -18.18 25.32
CA GLU A 485 -28.78 -19.37 24.50
C GLU A 485 -28.47 -19.03 23.04
N PRO A 486 -27.42 -18.24 22.73
CA PRO A 486 -27.20 -17.74 21.36
C PRO A 486 -26.15 -18.53 20.57
N ASP A 487 -25.70 -19.67 21.09
CA ASP A 487 -24.48 -20.35 20.62
C ASP A 487 -24.51 -20.69 19.11
N GLU A 488 -25.60 -21.27 18.58
CA GLU A 488 -25.67 -21.65 17.16
C GLU A 488 -25.55 -20.45 16.21
N GLU A 489 -26.37 -19.40 16.42
CA GLU A 489 -26.34 -18.21 15.57
C GLU A 489 -25.05 -17.40 15.75
N ARG A 490 -24.56 -17.26 16.99
CA ARG A 490 -23.33 -16.53 17.29
C ARG A 490 -22.12 -17.22 16.69
N GLN A 491 -21.93 -18.51 16.91
CA GLN A 491 -20.79 -19.26 16.36
C GLN A 491 -20.79 -19.19 14.83
N LYS A 492 -21.96 -19.33 14.18
CA LYS A 492 -22.10 -19.14 12.73
C LYS A 492 -21.70 -17.73 12.27
N ALA A 493 -22.12 -16.69 12.98
CA ALA A 493 -21.76 -15.31 12.67
C ALA A 493 -20.24 -15.06 12.83
N MET A 494 -19.63 -15.61 13.89
CA MET A 494 -18.19 -15.49 14.14
C MET A 494 -17.36 -16.25 13.10
N LYS A 495 -17.72 -17.50 12.78
CA LYS A 495 -17.00 -18.33 11.82
C LYS A 495 -16.98 -17.73 10.41
N ALA A 496 -18.01 -16.96 10.05
CA ALA A 496 -18.10 -16.23 8.79
C ALA A 496 -17.16 -15.00 8.69
N VAL A 497 -16.54 -14.55 9.79
CA VAL A 497 -15.61 -13.39 9.82
C VAL A 497 -14.26 -13.69 10.47
N ASN A 498 -14.13 -14.78 11.21
CA ASN A 498 -12.89 -15.24 11.83
C ASN A 498 -12.28 -16.37 10.98
N PRO A 499 -11.22 -16.11 10.20
CA PRO A 499 -10.68 -17.09 9.27
C PRO A 499 -10.08 -18.29 10.01
N LYS A 500 -10.31 -19.50 9.49
CA LYS A 500 -9.64 -20.73 9.90
C LYS A 500 -8.25 -20.84 9.25
N PHE A 501 -8.09 -20.32 8.04
CA PHE A 501 -6.84 -20.32 7.30
C PHE A 501 -6.39 -18.92 6.91
N LEU A 502 -5.09 -18.65 7.04
CA LEU A 502 -4.42 -17.47 6.52
C LEU A 502 -3.09 -17.91 5.87
N PRO A 503 -2.66 -17.29 4.75
CA PRO A 503 -1.35 -17.56 4.16
C PRO A 503 -0.25 -16.88 4.99
N ARG A 504 0.02 -17.45 6.17
CA ARG A 504 1.10 -17.03 7.09
C ARG A 504 2.44 -17.22 6.42
N SER A 505 3.44 -16.39 6.76
CA SER A 505 4.72 -16.38 6.04
C SER A 505 5.41 -17.75 6.05
N TRP A 506 5.35 -18.52 7.14
CA TRP A 506 5.93 -19.88 7.19
C TRP A 506 5.27 -20.87 6.20
N ILE A 507 3.98 -20.69 5.90
CA ILE A 507 3.25 -21.49 4.90
C ILE A 507 3.70 -21.09 3.49
N LEU A 508 3.93 -19.80 3.26
CA LEU A 508 4.47 -19.29 2.00
C LEU A 508 5.91 -19.78 1.76
N ASP A 509 6.76 -19.73 2.79
CA ASP A 509 8.13 -20.26 2.77
C ASP A 509 8.12 -21.76 2.40
N GLU A 510 7.21 -22.54 2.97
CA GLU A 510 7.08 -23.96 2.69
C GLU A 510 6.54 -24.25 1.28
N VAL A 511 5.55 -23.49 0.81
CA VAL A 511 5.07 -23.54 -0.58
C VAL A 511 6.22 -23.30 -1.56
N ILE A 512 7.06 -22.29 -1.30
CA ILE A 512 8.27 -22.00 -2.09
C ILE A 512 9.22 -23.21 -2.04
N GLN A 513 9.53 -23.75 -0.87
CA GLN A 513 10.41 -24.92 -0.75
C GLN A 513 9.86 -26.18 -1.46
N HIS A 514 8.55 -26.41 -1.41
CA HIS A 514 7.92 -27.54 -2.11
C HIS A 514 8.01 -27.39 -3.63
N VAL A 515 7.75 -26.19 -4.15
CA VAL A 515 7.80 -25.87 -5.58
C VAL A 515 9.23 -25.86 -6.13
N GLU A 516 10.19 -25.24 -5.42
CA GLU A 516 11.58 -25.12 -5.87
C GLU A 516 12.38 -26.42 -5.67
N ASN A 517 12.29 -27.04 -4.50
CA ASN A 517 13.25 -28.07 -4.06
C ASN A 517 12.67 -29.49 -4.02
N LYS A 518 11.35 -29.64 -3.83
CA LYS A 518 10.69 -30.96 -3.73
C LYS A 518 9.93 -31.37 -4.99
N GLY A 519 9.69 -30.44 -5.92
CA GLY A 519 8.91 -30.66 -7.14
C GLY A 519 7.39 -30.83 -6.92
N ASP A 520 6.89 -30.65 -5.70
CA ASP A 520 5.44 -30.64 -5.42
C ASP A 520 4.88 -29.26 -5.78
N ARG A 521 4.37 -29.15 -7.02
CA ARG A 521 3.65 -27.97 -7.49
C ARG A 521 2.17 -27.98 -7.11
N GLY A 522 1.62 -29.15 -6.77
CA GLY A 522 0.22 -29.27 -6.38
C GLY A 522 -0.09 -28.51 -5.09
N ILE A 523 0.91 -28.27 -4.23
CA ILE A 523 0.77 -27.46 -3.01
C ILE A 523 0.24 -26.05 -3.30
N LEU A 524 0.59 -25.45 -4.46
CA LEU A 524 0.10 -24.12 -4.85
C LEU A 524 -1.42 -24.13 -4.99
N ASP A 525 -1.99 -25.14 -5.65
CA ASP A 525 -3.43 -25.24 -5.84
C ASP A 525 -4.15 -25.57 -4.53
N ARG A 526 -3.57 -26.42 -3.67
CA ARG A 526 -4.10 -26.76 -2.34
C ARG A 526 -4.15 -25.53 -1.43
N VAL A 527 -3.01 -24.84 -1.26
CA VAL A 527 -2.92 -23.62 -0.43
C VAL A 527 -3.73 -22.47 -1.04
N MET A 528 -3.79 -22.32 -2.36
CA MET A 528 -4.66 -21.34 -3.01
C MET A 528 -6.15 -21.65 -2.78
N HIS A 529 -6.56 -22.93 -2.78
CA HIS A 529 -7.93 -23.32 -2.47
C HIS A 529 -8.34 -22.91 -1.05
N MET A 530 -7.44 -23.13 -0.07
CA MET A 530 -7.64 -22.67 1.32
C MET A 530 -7.67 -21.14 1.40
N ALA A 531 -6.73 -20.45 0.76
CA ALA A 531 -6.62 -18.98 0.74
C ALA A 531 -7.83 -18.30 0.10
N LEU A 532 -8.48 -18.92 -0.88
CA LEU A 532 -9.70 -18.42 -1.53
C LEU A 532 -10.96 -18.68 -0.70
N ASN A 533 -10.92 -19.61 0.26
CA ASN A 533 -12.05 -19.99 1.11
C ASN A 533 -11.68 -19.98 2.61
N PRO A 534 -11.09 -18.89 3.15
CA PRO A 534 -10.38 -18.91 4.44
C PRO A 534 -11.29 -19.13 5.66
N PHE A 535 -12.61 -19.05 5.48
CA PHE A 535 -13.63 -19.20 6.53
C PHE A 535 -14.27 -20.60 6.60
N GLN A 536 -13.94 -21.51 5.68
CA GLN A 536 -14.48 -22.88 5.69
C GLN A 536 -14.00 -23.69 6.91
N GLU A 537 -14.80 -24.66 7.34
CA GLU A 537 -14.41 -25.60 8.39
C GLU A 537 -13.48 -26.71 7.85
N GLU A 538 -13.55 -27.02 6.56
CA GLU A 538 -12.82 -28.09 5.85
C GLU A 538 -12.74 -27.76 4.35
N TRP A 539 -11.70 -28.23 3.65
CA TRP A 539 -11.47 -27.96 2.21
C TRP A 539 -11.49 -29.22 1.33
N ASN A 540 -11.76 -30.39 1.92
CA ASN A 540 -11.69 -31.71 1.26
C ASN A 540 -10.29 -32.03 0.71
N LEU A 541 -9.25 -31.57 1.41
CA LEU A 541 -7.85 -31.90 1.14
C LEU A 541 -7.39 -33.05 2.04
N ASP A 542 -6.08 -33.30 2.10
CA ASP A 542 -5.52 -34.19 3.11
C ASP A 542 -5.73 -33.60 4.51
N LYS A 543 -6.21 -34.42 5.45
CA LYS A 543 -6.62 -33.94 6.76
C LYS A 543 -5.44 -33.50 7.62
N ASP A 544 -4.31 -34.20 7.55
CA ASP A 544 -3.12 -33.87 8.33
C ASP A 544 -2.48 -32.58 7.78
N GLU A 545 -2.55 -32.38 6.46
CA GLU A 545 -2.17 -31.11 5.80
C GLU A 545 -3.08 -29.93 6.21
N GLU A 546 -4.41 -30.11 6.22
CA GLU A 546 -5.35 -29.08 6.70
C GLU A 546 -5.14 -28.72 8.18
N GLU A 547 -5.02 -29.72 9.06
CA GLU A 547 -4.77 -29.50 10.49
C GLU A 547 -3.42 -28.81 10.74
N ARG A 548 -2.42 -29.08 9.89
CA ARG A 548 -1.10 -28.45 9.97
C ARG A 548 -1.12 -26.99 9.51
N PHE A 549 -1.71 -26.69 8.35
CA PHE A 549 -1.76 -25.31 7.83
C PHE A 549 -2.75 -24.40 8.59
N CYS A 550 -3.69 -24.97 9.33
CA CYS A 550 -4.52 -24.25 10.31
C CYS A 550 -3.97 -24.31 11.74
N GLY A 551 -2.79 -24.89 11.95
CA GLY A 551 -2.16 -25.05 13.26
C GLY A 551 -1.12 -23.98 13.58
N ASP A 552 -0.54 -24.08 14.78
CA ASP A 552 0.47 -23.16 15.30
C ASP A 552 1.73 -23.11 14.40
N VAL A 553 2.45 -21.98 14.48
CA VAL A 553 3.71 -21.78 13.75
C VAL A 553 4.74 -22.84 14.13
N PRO A 554 5.32 -23.60 13.19
CA PRO A 554 6.30 -24.63 13.52
C PRO A 554 7.58 -24.06 14.18
N GLN A 555 8.05 -24.71 15.26
CA GLN A 555 9.27 -24.33 16.01
C GLN A 555 10.55 -24.21 15.17
N ILE A 556 10.57 -24.76 13.96
CA ILE A 556 11.74 -24.80 13.07
C ILE A 556 12.29 -23.38 12.77
N ARG A 557 11.47 -22.33 12.91
CA ARG A 557 11.91 -20.92 12.80
C ARG A 557 13.05 -20.52 13.75
N ALA A 558 13.24 -21.19 14.90
CA ALA A 558 14.40 -20.97 15.76
C ALA A 558 15.73 -21.52 15.18
N SER A 559 15.66 -22.37 14.15
CA SER A 559 16.81 -23.04 13.53
C SER A 559 17.04 -22.66 12.07
N LEU A 560 15.99 -22.35 11.30
CA LEU A 560 16.12 -21.80 9.95
C LEU A 560 16.79 -20.43 9.97
N HIS A 561 16.42 -19.55 10.92
CA HIS A 561 17.12 -18.30 11.13
C HIS A 561 18.61 -18.51 11.42
N ASP A 562 19.00 -19.53 12.19
CA ASP A 562 20.41 -19.74 12.56
C ASP A 562 21.22 -20.38 11.41
N THR A 563 20.60 -21.22 10.56
CA THR A 563 21.26 -21.73 9.35
C THR A 563 21.36 -20.69 8.24
N ASP A 564 20.30 -19.89 8.02
CA ASP A 564 20.31 -18.84 7.01
C ASP A 564 21.10 -17.62 7.48
N GLU A 565 21.05 -17.21 8.76
CA GLU A 565 21.98 -16.18 9.30
C GLU A 565 23.43 -16.64 9.21
N LYS A 566 23.73 -17.92 9.43
CA LYS A 566 25.11 -18.40 9.32
C LYS A 566 25.59 -18.40 7.87
N ALA A 567 24.77 -18.87 6.93
CA ALA A 567 25.08 -18.78 5.50
C ALA A 567 25.18 -17.33 5.02
N LEU A 568 24.33 -16.43 5.53
CA LEU A 568 24.36 -15.00 5.24
C LEU A 568 25.63 -14.36 5.82
N ARG A 569 26.00 -14.63 7.07
CA ARG A 569 27.24 -14.14 7.70
C ARG A 569 28.50 -14.63 7.01
N GLU A 570 28.52 -15.89 6.55
CA GLU A 570 29.61 -16.44 5.75
C GLU A 570 29.71 -15.75 4.38
N SER A 571 28.57 -15.54 3.70
CA SER A 571 28.48 -14.78 2.44
C SER A 571 28.86 -13.29 2.60
N GLU A 572 28.44 -12.64 3.68
CA GLU A 572 28.78 -11.25 4.02
C GLU A 572 30.27 -11.10 4.33
N ALA A 573 30.88 -12.09 5.00
CA ALA A 573 32.33 -12.11 5.23
C ALA A 573 33.11 -12.22 3.92
N GLU A 574 32.73 -13.14 3.02
CA GLU A 574 33.35 -13.25 1.68
C GLU A 574 33.13 -11.98 0.85
N ALA A 575 31.94 -11.38 0.89
CA ALA A 575 31.63 -10.14 0.18
C ALA A 575 32.45 -8.95 0.72
N ALA A 576 32.61 -8.84 2.04
CA ALA A 576 33.42 -7.82 2.68
C ALA A 576 34.92 -8.00 2.38
N GLU A 577 35.42 -9.24 2.32
CA GLU A 577 36.80 -9.53 1.92
C GLU A 577 37.04 -9.18 0.45
N ALA A 578 36.13 -9.56 -0.45
CA ALA A 578 36.18 -9.18 -1.87
C ALA A 578 36.06 -7.65 -2.09
N GLN A 579 35.33 -6.94 -1.22
CA GLN A 579 35.21 -5.48 -1.28
C GLN A 579 36.46 -4.77 -0.72
N ARG A 580 37.13 -5.34 0.29
CA ARG A 580 38.46 -4.88 0.73
C ARG A 580 39.50 -5.06 -0.36
N ALA A 581 39.58 -6.25 -0.98
CA ALA A 581 40.50 -6.53 -2.08
C ALA A 581 40.32 -5.55 -3.26
N ARG A 582 39.07 -5.27 -3.68
CA ARG A 582 38.77 -4.26 -4.70
C ARG A 582 39.19 -2.85 -4.29
N LYS A 583 39.04 -2.49 -3.01
CA LYS A 583 39.46 -1.17 -2.51
C LYS A 583 40.99 -1.05 -2.48
N ASP A 584 41.70 -2.10 -2.07
CA ASP A 584 43.17 -2.12 -2.08
C ASP A 584 43.72 -2.02 -3.51
N GLU A 585 43.04 -2.63 -4.50
CA GLU A 585 43.33 -2.48 -5.93
C GLU A 585 43.04 -1.06 -6.44
N GLU A 586 41.91 -0.46 -6.05
CA GLU A 586 41.56 0.92 -6.40
C GLU A 586 42.54 1.93 -5.79
N ASP A 587 42.92 1.77 -4.51
CA ASP A 587 43.91 2.61 -3.81
C ASP A 587 45.33 2.43 -4.42
N GLN A 588 45.70 1.22 -4.88
CA GLN A 588 46.92 1.03 -5.68
C GLN A 588 46.87 1.78 -7.01
N LEU A 589 45.77 1.68 -7.77
CA LEU A 589 45.58 2.41 -9.03
C LEU A 589 45.61 3.93 -8.82
N ARG A 590 45.02 4.42 -7.72
CA ARG A 590 45.07 5.82 -7.28
C ARG A 590 46.51 6.27 -7.01
N SER A 591 47.28 5.46 -6.28
CA SER A 591 48.69 5.73 -5.98
C SER A 591 49.59 5.72 -7.23
N ILE A 592 49.26 4.92 -8.24
CA ILE A 592 49.94 4.92 -9.54
C ILE A 592 49.58 6.20 -10.32
N LEU A 593 48.30 6.58 -10.33
CA LEU A 593 47.82 7.78 -11.00
C LEU A 593 48.40 9.06 -10.38
N GLU A 594 48.42 9.17 -9.05
CA GLU A 594 49.00 10.31 -8.32
C GLU A 594 50.49 10.47 -8.61
N ARG A 595 51.26 9.37 -8.67
CA ARG A 595 52.66 9.40 -9.13
C ARG A 595 52.79 9.88 -10.58
N SER A 596 51.98 9.33 -11.49
CA SER A 596 52.01 9.76 -12.90
C SER A 596 51.60 11.23 -13.10
N VAL A 597 50.76 11.79 -12.22
CA VAL A 597 50.40 13.22 -12.23
C VAL A 597 51.56 14.07 -11.69
N ALA A 598 52.20 13.66 -10.60
CA ALA A 598 53.38 14.33 -10.05
C ALA A 598 54.53 14.38 -11.08
N ASP A 599 54.84 13.26 -11.73
CA ASP A 599 55.88 13.17 -12.78
C ASP A 599 55.56 14.11 -13.96
N ALA A 600 54.28 14.20 -14.35
CA ALA A 600 53.84 15.08 -15.44
C ALA A 600 53.86 16.58 -15.06
N GLU A 601 53.63 16.89 -13.78
CA GLU A 601 53.70 18.25 -13.24
C GLU A 601 55.14 18.71 -13.05
N GLU A 602 56.04 17.85 -12.56
CA GLU A 602 57.48 18.11 -12.51
C GLU A 602 58.04 18.32 -13.93
N ALA A 603 57.68 17.47 -14.89
CA ALA A 603 58.06 17.66 -16.29
C ALA A 603 57.53 18.98 -16.90
N ARG A 604 56.38 19.48 -16.42
CA ARG A 604 55.84 20.81 -16.80
C ARG A 604 56.64 21.95 -16.18
N ILE A 605 57.01 21.83 -14.90
CA ILE A 605 57.83 22.82 -14.20
C ILE A 605 59.22 22.90 -14.84
N GLN A 606 59.86 21.77 -15.14
CA GLN A 606 61.15 21.71 -15.83
C GLN A 606 61.09 22.35 -17.23
N ARG A 607 60.03 22.12 -18.01
CA ARG A 607 59.83 22.82 -19.30
C ARG A 607 59.68 24.32 -19.13
N ARG A 608 58.92 24.77 -18.13
CA ARG A 608 58.71 26.19 -17.85
C ARG A 608 59.99 26.88 -17.39
N ILE A 609 60.81 26.22 -16.57
CA ILE A 609 62.15 26.71 -16.20
C ILE A 609 63.03 26.82 -17.45
N ALA A 610 63.05 25.80 -18.32
CA ALA A 610 63.82 25.83 -19.56
C ALA A 610 63.32 26.91 -20.55
N GLU A 611 62.02 27.19 -20.60
CA GLU A 611 61.42 28.28 -21.39
C GLU A 611 61.73 29.66 -20.81
N GLU A 612 61.66 29.83 -19.48
CA GLU A 612 62.03 31.08 -18.79
C GLU A 612 63.54 31.34 -18.90
N GLU A 613 64.38 30.30 -18.86
CA GLU A 613 65.83 30.38 -19.09
C GLU A 613 66.16 30.69 -20.56
N ARG A 614 65.46 30.09 -21.53
CA ARG A 614 65.53 30.50 -22.94
C ARG A 614 65.15 31.97 -23.12
N ALA A 615 64.01 32.39 -22.56
CA ALA A 615 63.55 33.77 -22.64
C ALA A 615 64.45 34.75 -21.87
N ARG A 616 65.28 34.27 -20.94
CA ARG A 616 66.33 35.06 -20.27
C ARG A 616 67.58 35.15 -21.13
N LEU A 617 67.99 34.07 -21.78
CA LEU A 617 69.10 34.05 -22.74
C LEU A 617 68.80 34.91 -23.97
N ASP A 618 67.60 34.82 -24.54
CA ASP A 618 67.14 35.68 -25.64
C ASP A 618 67.13 37.16 -25.23
N ARG A 619 66.78 37.48 -23.97
CA ARG A 619 66.86 38.86 -23.44
C ARG A 619 68.29 39.32 -23.14
N LEU A 620 69.24 38.42 -22.95
CA LEU A 620 70.65 38.74 -22.72
C LEU A 620 71.47 38.82 -24.01
N PHE A 621 71.07 38.11 -25.09
CA PHE A 621 71.88 37.93 -26.30
C PHE A 621 71.12 38.12 -27.63
N GLY A 622 69.83 38.48 -27.60
CA GLY A 622 68.92 38.45 -28.77
C GLY A 622 68.84 39.70 -29.64
N SER A 623 69.91 40.48 -29.81
CA SER A 623 69.97 41.56 -30.82
C SER A 623 71.17 41.39 -31.75
N GLY A 624 70.98 40.68 -32.86
CA GLY A 624 71.90 40.77 -34.00
C GLY A 624 72.15 39.49 -34.80
N ASN A 625 71.99 39.64 -36.11
CA ASN A 625 72.61 38.88 -37.20
C ASN A 625 72.15 37.47 -37.60
N LYS A 626 71.83 37.41 -38.90
CA LYS A 626 71.84 36.23 -39.78
C LYS A 626 73.19 35.51 -39.74
N LEU A 627 73.20 34.20 -40.02
CA LEU A 627 74.13 33.57 -40.97
C LEU A 627 73.60 32.21 -41.44
N GLU A 628 74.19 31.70 -42.52
CA GLU A 628 73.64 30.66 -43.40
C GLU A 628 74.20 29.26 -43.12
N SER A 629 73.53 28.24 -43.71
CA SER A 629 74.14 26.95 -44.12
C SER A 629 74.55 26.00 -42.95
N SER A 630 74.80 24.71 -43.13
CA SER A 630 74.44 23.74 -44.18
C SER A 630 74.67 22.31 -43.65
N GLN A 631 74.10 21.31 -44.36
CA GLN A 631 74.62 19.94 -44.51
C GLN A 631 74.82 19.02 -43.27
N GLN A 632 74.22 17.82 -43.39
CA GLN A 632 74.88 16.49 -43.25
C GLN A 632 75.42 16.06 -41.85
N THR A 633 75.45 14.78 -41.43
CA THR A 633 75.10 13.49 -42.10
C THR A 633 74.90 12.36 -41.07
N THR A 634 74.29 11.26 -41.54
CA THR A 634 74.56 9.84 -41.17
C THR A 634 74.34 9.32 -39.75
N ALA A 635 73.26 8.53 -39.63
CA ALA A 635 73.18 7.22 -38.94
C ALA A 635 74.33 6.25 -39.39
N PRO A 636 74.61 5.09 -38.74
CA PRO A 636 73.66 3.98 -38.48
C PRO A 636 73.93 3.27 -37.10
N ALA A 637 73.48 2.05 -36.73
CA ALA A 637 72.76 0.94 -37.38
C ALA A 637 72.00 0.11 -36.29
N VAL A 638 70.82 -0.51 -36.53
CA VAL A 638 70.61 -1.92 -36.96
C VAL A 638 71.07 -2.96 -35.90
N ALA A 639 70.34 -3.98 -35.42
CA ALA A 639 68.96 -4.50 -35.64
C ALA A 639 68.43 -5.12 -34.29
N ILE A 640 67.25 -5.74 -34.15
CA ILE A 640 66.79 -6.98 -34.80
C ILE A 640 65.24 -7.06 -34.85
N THR A 641 64.71 -7.20 -36.06
CA THR A 641 63.37 -7.70 -36.44
C THR A 641 63.08 -9.11 -35.89
N ARG A 642 61.86 -9.65 -35.69
CA ARG A 642 60.49 -9.52 -36.28
C ARG A 642 59.58 -10.41 -35.38
N ARG A 643 58.23 -10.40 -35.35
CA ARG A 643 57.24 -10.44 -36.46
C ARG A 643 55.81 -10.27 -35.89
N ASN A 644 54.94 -9.59 -36.64
CA ASN A 644 53.48 -9.74 -36.88
C ASN A 644 52.60 -10.44 -35.81
N THR A 645 51.44 -9.91 -35.41
CA THR A 645 50.24 -9.73 -36.30
C THR A 645 49.35 -8.51 -35.98
N SER A 646 48.46 -8.16 -36.92
CA SER A 646 47.49 -7.03 -36.90
C SER A 646 46.37 -7.32 -37.92
N PRO A 647 45.26 -6.54 -38.06
CA PRO A 647 44.50 -5.69 -37.12
C PRO A 647 42.99 -6.14 -37.11
N PRO A 648 41.91 -5.30 -37.02
CA PRO A 648 41.62 -4.08 -37.80
C PRO A 648 41.26 -2.83 -36.96
N THR A 649 41.22 -1.68 -37.64
CA THR A 649 41.04 -0.32 -37.07
C THR A 649 39.77 0.35 -37.60
N ARG A 650 39.08 1.15 -36.78
CA ARG A 650 38.32 2.37 -37.17
C ARG A 650 38.08 3.24 -35.91
N GLN A 651 38.82 4.33 -35.73
CA GLN A 651 38.47 5.70 -36.13
C GLN A 651 37.15 6.24 -35.53
N ILE A 652 37.28 7.17 -34.58
CA ILE A 652 36.31 8.25 -34.34
C ILE A 652 37.09 9.58 -34.36
N LEU A 653 36.56 10.56 -35.07
CA LEU A 653 37.10 11.92 -35.21
C LEU A 653 36.68 12.79 -34.02
N SER A 654 37.58 13.68 -33.60
CA SER A 654 37.28 14.75 -32.65
C SER A 654 36.72 16.00 -33.34
N SER A 655 35.71 16.63 -32.75
CA SER A 655 35.47 18.07 -32.93
C SER A 655 35.10 18.68 -31.57
N ARG A 656 36.00 19.49 -31.01
CA ARG A 656 35.72 20.29 -29.80
C ARG A 656 34.83 21.48 -30.17
N ASN A 657 33.97 21.89 -29.24
CA ASN A 657 33.83 23.32 -28.96
C ASN A 657 33.51 23.52 -27.47
N THR A 658 34.54 23.91 -26.72
CA THR A 658 34.43 24.35 -25.33
C THR A 658 34.20 25.85 -25.31
N GLN A 659 33.05 26.31 -24.81
CA GLN A 659 32.91 27.66 -24.28
C GLN A 659 32.82 27.61 -22.77
N THR A 660 33.51 28.57 -22.16
CA THR A 660 33.72 28.73 -20.72
C THR A 660 32.45 29.14 -19.99
N LEU A 661 32.19 28.50 -18.85
CA LEU A 661 31.29 29.01 -17.81
C LEU A 661 32.10 29.25 -16.54
N GLU A 662 31.82 30.37 -15.88
CA GLU A 662 32.51 30.81 -14.67
C GLU A 662 32.15 29.98 -13.42
N PRO A 663 32.99 29.97 -12.38
CA PRO A 663 32.70 29.24 -11.16
C PRO A 663 31.58 29.91 -10.35
N ILE A 664 30.37 29.36 -10.45
CA ILE A 664 29.25 29.74 -9.57
C ILE A 664 29.62 29.42 -8.12
N GLN A 665 29.41 30.40 -7.24
CA GLN A 665 29.72 30.33 -5.82
C GLN A 665 29.02 29.12 -5.15
N ARG A 666 29.76 28.40 -4.30
CA ARG A 666 29.17 27.45 -3.36
C ARG A 666 28.24 28.21 -2.41
N TYR A 667 26.94 28.02 -2.55
CA TYR A 667 26.00 28.35 -1.50
C TYR A 667 26.07 27.25 -0.43
N ASP A 668 26.66 27.59 0.72
CA ASP A 668 26.45 26.83 1.96
C ASP A 668 24.96 26.88 2.32
N LEU A 669 24.24 25.80 2.00
CA LEU A 669 22.88 25.59 2.49
C LEU A 669 22.94 25.12 3.94
N ASN A 670 23.15 26.08 4.83
CA ASN A 670 22.99 25.92 6.26
C ASN A 670 21.49 25.68 6.56
N MET A 671 21.03 24.43 6.42
CA MET A 671 19.66 24.00 6.76
C MET A 671 19.48 23.82 8.28
N SER A 672 19.77 24.88 9.02
CA SER A 672 19.29 25.10 10.37
C SER A 672 18.43 26.36 10.33
N GLU A 673 17.14 26.25 10.70
CA GLU A 673 16.06 27.27 10.57
C GLU A 673 15.12 27.16 9.35
N ARG A 674 14.56 25.97 9.13
CA ARG A 674 13.14 25.85 8.76
C ARG A 674 12.45 24.91 9.73
N ARG A 675 11.46 25.39 10.49
CA ARG A 675 10.67 24.55 11.41
C ARG A 675 9.89 23.53 10.58
N PRO A 676 10.00 22.22 10.85
CA PRO A 676 9.05 21.25 10.32
C PRO A 676 7.68 21.50 10.95
N LEU A 677 6.64 21.67 10.14
CA LEU A 677 5.25 21.64 10.62
C LEU A 677 4.84 20.18 10.83
N ALA A 678 5.22 19.65 12.00
CA ALA A 678 4.91 18.29 12.44
C ALA A 678 4.11 18.34 13.75
N THR A 679 2.83 18.74 13.67
CA THR A 679 1.94 18.84 14.85
C THR A 679 0.65 18.00 14.70
N ALA A 680 0.46 17.30 13.58
CA ALA A 680 -0.73 16.46 13.34
C ALA A 680 -0.51 14.95 13.60
N ALA A 681 0.73 14.51 13.88
CA ALA A 681 1.10 13.09 13.94
C ALA A 681 1.07 12.46 15.36
N THR A 682 0.91 13.26 16.42
CA THR A 682 1.15 12.81 17.82
C THR A 682 -0.13 12.41 18.58
N ILE A 683 -1.31 12.43 17.95
CA ILE A 683 -2.60 12.24 18.66
C ILE A 683 -3.12 10.79 18.59
N LEU A 684 -2.48 9.89 17.83
CA LEU A 684 -2.81 8.46 17.81
C LEU A 684 -1.95 7.60 18.78
N SER A 685 -1.07 8.22 19.58
CA SER A 685 -0.12 7.50 20.45
C SER A 685 -0.23 7.88 21.95
N SER A 686 -1.37 8.41 22.40
CA SER A 686 -1.55 8.88 23.78
C SER A 686 -2.70 8.15 24.52
N THR A 687 -2.54 6.84 24.69
CA THR A 687 -3.22 6.06 25.74
C THR A 687 -2.16 5.35 26.56
N ASP A 688 -1.51 6.09 27.44
CA ASP A 688 -0.51 5.51 28.35
C ASP A 688 -0.68 6.08 29.76
N GLY A 689 -0.75 5.19 30.75
CA GLY A 689 -1.16 5.55 32.10
C GLY A 689 -1.06 4.42 33.10
N SER A 690 0.13 4.21 33.69
CA SER A 690 0.31 4.23 35.16
C SER A 690 1.71 3.81 35.62
N GLY A 691 2.65 4.76 35.70
CA GLY A 691 3.87 4.60 36.50
C GLY A 691 3.61 4.84 37.99
N ARG A 692 3.50 3.78 38.82
CA ARG A 692 3.48 3.90 40.29
C ARG A 692 4.90 3.97 40.87
N SER A 693 5.23 5.03 41.59
CA SER A 693 6.36 5.05 42.54
C SER A 693 5.93 5.61 43.90
N HIS A 694 6.26 4.90 44.99
CA HIS A 694 5.86 5.25 46.36
C HIS A 694 6.76 6.30 47.03
N SER A 695 6.19 7.34 47.66
CA SER A 695 6.82 8.00 48.83
C SER A 695 5.87 8.86 49.69
N ARG A 696 5.18 8.20 50.63
CA ARG A 696 5.04 8.55 52.07
C ARG A 696 4.79 10.03 52.54
N VAL A 697 3.54 10.29 52.99
CA VAL A 697 3.15 10.97 54.26
C VAL A 697 3.29 12.51 54.43
N LYS A 698 2.15 13.24 54.58
CA LYS A 698 1.59 13.76 55.88
C LYS A 698 0.17 14.35 55.74
N GLN A 699 -0.46 14.76 56.85
CA GLN A 699 -1.92 14.88 57.04
C GLN A 699 -2.50 16.32 57.11
N LYS A 700 -3.74 16.51 56.60
CA LYS A 700 -4.90 17.31 57.14
C LYS A 700 -4.74 18.84 57.43
N PRO A 701 -5.83 19.62 57.69
CA PRO A 701 -7.27 19.37 57.48
C PRO A 701 -8.06 20.50 56.75
N SER A 702 -9.34 20.27 56.44
CA SER A 702 -10.36 21.28 56.06
C SER A 702 -10.88 22.10 57.27
N PRO A 703 -11.63 23.18 57.02
CA PRO A 703 -13.02 23.27 57.56
C PRO A 703 -14.07 23.75 56.52
N LEU A 704 -15.32 23.23 56.50
CA LEU A 704 -16.58 23.73 57.13
C LEU A 704 -17.12 25.07 56.54
N HIS A 705 -18.42 25.37 56.37
CA HIS A 705 -19.70 24.64 56.58
C HIS A 705 -20.88 25.41 55.91
N ASN A 706 -21.95 24.70 55.48
CA ASN A 706 -23.39 25.09 55.50
C ASN A 706 -23.86 26.36 54.71
N VAL A 707 -25.10 26.47 54.19
CA VAL A 707 -26.41 26.46 54.88
C VAL A 707 -27.58 25.92 54.00
N LEU A 708 -28.65 25.54 54.68
CA LEU A 708 -29.88 24.83 54.27
C LEU A 708 -30.96 25.65 53.51
N THR A 709 -31.62 24.99 52.52
CA THR A 709 -33.09 24.77 52.25
C THR A 709 -34.21 25.61 52.94
N PRO A 710 -35.53 25.52 52.59
CA PRO A 710 -36.24 25.22 51.31
C PRO A 710 -37.58 26.01 51.03
N SER A 711 -38.25 25.70 49.89
CA SER A 711 -39.74 25.52 49.72
C SER A 711 -40.76 26.67 49.86
N LYS A 712 -41.62 26.85 48.82
CA LYS A 712 -43.11 26.67 48.91
C LYS A 712 -43.84 26.58 47.54
N LYS A 713 -45.09 26.07 47.55
CA LYS A 713 -46.00 25.75 46.40
C LYS A 713 -47.33 26.54 46.46
N SER A 714 -48.02 26.69 45.31
CA SER A 714 -49.50 26.52 45.05
C SER A 714 -49.95 27.31 43.80
N SER A 715 -50.51 26.78 42.69
CA SER A 715 -51.81 26.06 42.47
C SER A 715 -53.06 27.00 42.42
N PRO A 716 -54.21 26.64 41.78
CA PRO A 716 -54.51 25.77 40.62
C PRO A 716 -55.64 26.31 39.67
N ALA A 717 -56.08 25.55 38.64
CA ALA A 717 -57.45 25.58 38.07
C ALA A 717 -57.81 24.31 37.25
N THR A 718 -59.09 23.90 37.29
CA THR A 718 -59.78 22.72 36.69
C THR A 718 -61.00 23.23 35.88
N ASP A 719 -61.42 22.75 34.69
CA ASP A 719 -61.91 21.43 34.17
C ASP A 719 -63.45 21.52 33.83
N VAL A 720 -64.06 20.49 33.18
CA VAL A 720 -65.52 20.14 33.05
C VAL A 720 -66.21 20.11 31.64
N THR A 721 -66.23 18.91 31.00
CA THR A 721 -67.35 18.21 30.25
C THR A 721 -68.04 18.81 28.97
N LEU A 722 -68.89 18.15 28.12
CA LEU A 722 -69.60 16.82 28.08
C LEU A 722 -70.11 16.43 26.64
N SER A 723 -70.69 15.21 26.49
CA SER A 723 -71.51 14.59 25.38
C SER A 723 -70.78 13.93 24.18
N GLN A 724 -70.98 12.64 23.78
CA GLN A 724 -72.16 11.81 23.40
C GLN A 724 -72.71 12.12 21.98
N GLN A 725 -73.15 11.21 21.08
CA GLN A 725 -73.28 9.72 21.01
C GLN A 725 -73.56 9.28 19.53
N THR A 726 -73.50 7.95 19.22
CA THR A 726 -74.18 7.21 18.10
C THR A 726 -73.93 7.63 16.61
N SER A 727 -74.27 6.88 15.54
CA SER A 727 -74.32 5.42 15.25
C SER A 727 -74.48 5.15 13.73
N ALA A 728 -74.10 3.94 13.29
CA ALA A 728 -74.71 3.13 12.20
C ALA A 728 -74.45 3.36 10.69
N HIS A 729 -74.07 2.24 10.05
CA HIS A 729 -74.59 1.65 8.79
C HIS A 729 -73.93 1.90 7.41
N GLN A 730 -73.39 0.79 6.91
CA GLN A 730 -73.14 0.35 5.52
C GLN A 730 -74.42 0.30 4.65
N PRO A 731 -74.38 0.25 3.29
CA PRO A 731 -74.11 -1.03 2.59
C PRO A 731 -73.45 -1.04 1.18
N SER A 732 -72.49 -1.96 1.03
CA SER A 732 -72.23 -2.95 -0.07
C SER A 732 -72.60 -2.78 -1.57
N LYS A 733 -71.67 -3.30 -2.41
CA LYS A 733 -71.77 -4.07 -3.70
C LYS A 733 -71.06 -3.39 -4.91
N ASN A 734 -70.00 -3.93 -5.52
CA ASN A 734 -69.74 -5.23 -6.22
C ASN A 734 -70.13 -5.26 -7.72
N VAL A 735 -69.13 -5.18 -8.62
CA VAL A 735 -68.95 -5.91 -9.92
C VAL A 735 -67.43 -5.80 -10.25
N THR A 736 -66.52 -6.80 -10.27
CA THR A 736 -66.27 -8.06 -11.04
C THR A 736 -66.00 -7.99 -12.54
N THR A 737 -64.74 -8.22 -12.94
CA THR A 737 -64.19 -9.10 -14.03
C THR A 737 -62.66 -8.86 -14.07
N SER A 738 -61.69 -9.80 -14.00
CA SER A 738 -61.42 -11.12 -14.63
C SER A 738 -61.16 -11.05 -16.14
N SER A 739 -60.10 -11.61 -16.74
CA SER A 739 -58.99 -12.45 -16.24
C SER A 739 -57.93 -12.74 -17.34
N SER A 740 -56.72 -13.21 -16.95
CA SER A 740 -55.89 -14.27 -17.60
C SER A 740 -55.35 -14.08 -19.05
N LYS A 741 -54.25 -14.71 -19.51
CA LYS A 741 -53.11 -15.46 -18.90
C LYS A 741 -51.99 -15.60 -19.96
N LEU A 742 -50.80 -15.97 -19.49
CA LEU A 742 -49.61 -16.51 -20.20
C LEU A 742 -49.94 -17.61 -21.26
N PRO A 743 -49.05 -17.90 -22.23
CA PRO A 743 -47.74 -18.52 -21.95
C PRO A 743 -46.56 -17.57 -21.73
#